data_AF-A0A3D5FR08-F1
#
_entry.id   AF-A0A3D5FR08-F1
#
_cell.length_a   1.000
_cell.length_b   1.000
_cell.length_c   1.000
_cell.angle_alpha   90.00
_cell.angle_beta   90.00
_cell.angle_gamma   90.00
#
_symmetry.space_group_name_H-M   'P 1'
#
loop_
_entity.id
_entity.type
_entity.pdbx_description
1 polymer ?
#
loop_
_entity_poly.entity_id
_entity_poly.type
_entity_poly.pdbx_seq_one_letter_code
_entity_poly.pdbx_strand_id
1 'polypeptide(L)'
;EMSERDEDWNSAIQQYRSTLEAFPRTKLRSQLWLRIGRAHMALDEPGQIDSSLAAFSQALQADPPDSIEYRARLLSGQALYSKGDGEAALAVYEKLLREGRFRGWEGETRLLIGDYHRARADIDQALAEYEQIRDDFPQSDVSARALYKTGLLYLRQEGDRLLASEYLEEVSKEKRGSIADSLAREMIKTFTALDDLLENVFEADSLAAVAMHPPQPEPEPEPELGPETKEGQDPDSTGVDEVATLDSTSVSMPDTVVAEVSAVIDDTSSVAYEDTASYLPAFDGTGRWQPLVTRPSLREQNDEEDDEERQRRIQQARSRRSRTARTETLEDQLFTVADLYRTGMEQADSAAHFYGVLAQRFPKSPHVPRALWNLAWVHSTLRQDRQAAERPMRRLIEEFPTTVHAGAARRFLGFDAIPSAEDLAAQEFLRLEAPRLETPAQVERWLPGLDSLIQAYPRTLTAAKAAFVVARTLETVRPQDSVEVEARFARIGDEFSHTRYGELVRLRTQSKRDGMVARLERTLQRLGEGIRPGERLTLLAVEPVEEDSAGFSRKFLGLGMRALRRGQFERAVEWFELSLEEKQTRNGLAHAGLGEAAWRQGYFSDAVEHFRTGLVNASTSVLPLHRLFEYHVREDNPDSANHYLRLTMRQDRDNIEVQRLVDRFPTLIRAEPEEVEISELETVEIAPDSTALELSPGFFTIVEEPFVRESVQPLYPAEANGDSAQVVVDILINEDGEPELVDVFSGDEPFVTAALAAARRYRFYAAEGRNEFLMPVWVELALTLKPPSISPPAIADAREPAGAAE
;
A
#
# COMPACT_ATOMS: atom_id res chain seq x y z
N GLU A 1 -20.86 -2.20 17.46
CA GLU A 1 -20.21 -3.19 16.56
C GLU A 1 -20.58 -2.95 15.11
N MET A 2 -21.78 -3.30 14.61
CA MET A 2 -22.15 -2.94 13.22
C MET A 2 -22.10 -1.41 13.03
N SER A 3 -22.85 -0.64 13.83
CA SER A 3 -22.76 0.84 13.84
C SER A 3 -21.40 1.44 14.24
N GLU A 4 -20.40 0.63 14.61
CA GLU A 4 -19.00 1.11 14.79
C GLU A 4 -18.12 0.79 13.57
N ARG A 5 -18.52 -0.17 12.73
CA ARG A 5 -17.96 -0.40 11.38
C ARG A 5 -18.53 0.58 10.36
N ASP A 6 -19.77 1.00 10.56
CA ASP A 6 -20.50 1.94 9.69
C ASP A 6 -20.28 3.42 10.08
N GLU A 7 -19.32 3.69 11.00
CA GLU A 7 -18.95 5.01 11.55
C GLU A 7 -20.08 5.85 12.21
N ASP A 8 -21.27 5.28 12.43
CA ASP A 8 -22.36 5.91 13.19
C ASP A 8 -22.15 5.83 14.72
N TRP A 9 -21.16 6.58 15.18
CA TRP A 9 -20.80 6.71 16.59
C TRP A 9 -21.97 7.21 17.45
N ASN A 10 -22.84 8.07 16.90
CA ASN A 10 -23.98 8.63 17.63
C ASN A 10 -25.05 7.57 17.91
N SER A 11 -25.44 6.75 16.92
CA SER A 11 -26.32 5.60 17.15
C SER A 11 -25.67 4.55 18.05
N ALA A 12 -24.37 4.29 17.90
CA ALA A 12 -23.65 3.35 18.77
C ALA A 12 -23.69 3.78 20.24
N ILE A 13 -23.43 5.06 20.55
CA ILE A 13 -23.52 5.62 21.91
C ILE A 13 -24.94 5.46 22.48
N GLN A 14 -25.99 5.72 21.69
CA GLN A 14 -27.38 5.54 22.13
C GLN A 14 -27.72 4.07 22.44
N GLN A 15 -27.29 3.13 21.58
CA GLN A 15 -27.49 1.69 21.80
C GLN A 15 -26.76 1.19 23.06
N TYR A 16 -25.55 1.67 23.32
CA TYR A 16 -24.80 1.29 24.53
C TYR A 16 -25.39 1.90 25.81
N ARG A 17 -25.87 3.15 25.77
CA ARG A 17 -26.55 3.77 26.91
C ARG A 17 -27.87 3.06 27.24
N SER A 18 -28.72 2.78 26.24
CA SER A 18 -29.97 2.06 26.47
C SER A 18 -29.74 0.62 26.96
N THR A 19 -28.67 -0.05 26.52
CA THR A 19 -28.24 -1.36 27.06
C THR A 19 -27.83 -1.27 28.54
N LEU A 20 -27.10 -0.22 28.93
CA LEU A 20 -26.70 0.03 30.32
C LEU A 20 -27.87 0.42 31.24
N GLU A 21 -28.90 1.07 30.69
CA GLU A 21 -30.15 1.40 31.40
C GLU A 21 -31.05 0.17 31.56
N ALA A 22 -31.20 -0.65 30.52
CA ALA A 22 -32.01 -1.88 30.54
C ALA A 22 -31.37 -2.98 31.40
N PHE A 23 -30.02 -3.06 31.44
CA PHE A 23 -29.29 -4.08 32.19
C PHE A 23 -28.20 -3.48 33.12
N PRO A 24 -28.57 -2.75 34.19
CA PRO A 24 -27.60 -1.99 35.01
C PRO A 24 -26.49 -2.83 35.67
N ARG A 25 -26.74 -4.14 35.87
CA ARG A 25 -25.79 -5.12 36.44
C ARG A 25 -25.21 -6.09 35.39
N THR A 26 -25.19 -5.71 34.11
CA THR A 26 -24.54 -6.53 33.06
C THR A 26 -23.06 -6.72 33.33
N LYS A 27 -22.53 -7.93 33.07
CA LYS A 27 -21.08 -8.22 33.13
C LYS A 27 -20.27 -7.38 32.13
N LEU A 28 -20.92 -6.87 31.08
CA LEU A 28 -20.29 -6.04 30.04
C LEU A 28 -20.20 -4.55 30.44
N ARG A 29 -20.57 -4.16 31.67
CA ARG A 29 -20.75 -2.75 32.06
C ARG A 29 -19.49 -1.91 31.81
N SER A 30 -18.33 -2.40 32.21
CA SER A 30 -17.03 -1.72 31.99
C SER A 30 -16.66 -1.65 30.50
N GLN A 31 -16.93 -2.70 29.73
CA GLN A 31 -16.68 -2.74 28.27
C GLN A 31 -17.59 -1.77 27.49
N LEU A 32 -18.87 -1.66 27.86
CA LEU A 32 -19.81 -0.74 27.24
C LEU A 32 -19.43 0.72 27.51
N TRP A 33 -19.01 1.04 28.74
CA TRP A 33 -18.48 2.38 29.07
C TRP A 33 -17.17 2.69 28.34
N LEU A 34 -16.27 1.72 28.18
CA LEU A 34 -15.05 1.86 27.38
C LEU A 34 -15.38 2.19 25.90
N ARG A 35 -16.38 1.51 25.32
CA ARG A 35 -16.85 1.77 23.94
C ARG A 35 -17.52 3.14 23.80
N ILE A 36 -18.37 3.54 24.75
CA ILE A 36 -18.97 4.89 24.79
C ILE A 36 -17.86 5.95 24.82
N GLY A 37 -16.83 5.78 25.67
CA GLY A 37 -15.72 6.73 25.73
C GLY A 37 -14.93 6.81 24.42
N ARG A 38 -14.63 5.66 23.79
CA ARG A 38 -13.97 5.62 22.48
C ARG A 38 -14.82 6.29 21.38
N ALA A 39 -16.13 6.07 21.36
CA ALA A 39 -17.03 6.68 20.40
C ALA A 39 -17.12 8.21 20.59
N HIS A 40 -17.10 8.71 21.83
CA HIS A 40 -16.97 10.14 22.10
C HIS A 40 -15.63 10.72 21.59
N MET A 41 -14.51 9.99 21.69
CA MET A 41 -13.24 10.42 21.09
C MET A 41 -13.22 10.45 19.56
N ALA A 42 -14.19 9.79 18.89
CA ALA A 42 -14.29 9.76 17.42
C ALA A 42 -15.23 10.83 16.84
N LEU A 43 -15.90 11.62 17.70
CA LEU A 43 -16.79 12.70 17.29
C LEU A 43 -16.07 14.05 17.33
N ASP A 44 -15.93 14.70 16.17
CA ASP A 44 -15.35 16.05 16.01
C ASP A 44 -16.34 17.14 16.44
N GLU A 45 -16.77 17.09 17.70
CA GLU A 45 -17.70 18.05 18.32
C GLU A 45 -17.13 18.62 19.63
N PRO A 46 -17.38 19.90 19.94
CA PRO A 46 -16.86 20.55 21.15
C PRO A 46 -17.44 19.91 22.44
N GLY A 47 -16.55 19.53 23.37
CA GLY A 47 -16.92 18.92 24.66
C GLY A 47 -17.03 17.39 24.65
N GLN A 48 -16.81 16.72 23.52
CA GLN A 48 -16.81 15.25 23.47
C GLN A 48 -15.62 14.63 24.21
N ILE A 49 -14.49 15.35 24.32
CA ILE A 49 -13.31 14.90 25.10
C ILE A 49 -13.59 14.83 26.61
N ASP A 50 -14.36 15.77 27.18
CA ASP A 50 -14.80 15.67 28.58
C ASP A 50 -15.84 14.54 28.76
N SER A 51 -16.66 14.29 27.72
CA SER A 51 -17.62 13.17 27.70
C SER A 51 -16.94 11.80 27.61
N SER A 52 -15.81 11.69 26.90
CA SER A 52 -15.02 10.45 26.85
C SER A 52 -14.31 10.17 28.16
N LEU A 53 -13.68 11.17 28.78
CA LEU A 53 -13.08 11.08 30.11
C LEU A 53 -14.12 10.67 31.18
N ALA A 54 -15.33 11.25 31.13
CA ALA A 54 -16.43 10.84 32.01
C ALA A 54 -16.81 9.36 31.78
N ALA A 55 -16.93 8.91 30.53
CA ALA A 55 -17.24 7.52 30.20
C ALA A 55 -16.14 6.53 30.63
N PHE A 56 -14.85 6.87 30.45
CA PHE A 56 -13.74 6.04 30.95
C PHE A 56 -13.74 5.98 32.48
N SER A 57 -14.09 7.06 33.18
CA SER A 57 -14.26 7.02 34.64
C SER A 57 -15.35 6.03 35.07
N GLN A 58 -16.45 5.91 34.30
CA GLN A 58 -17.50 4.93 34.53
C GLN A 58 -17.07 3.49 34.19
N ALA A 59 -16.19 3.30 33.21
CA ALA A 59 -15.59 2.00 32.92
C ALA A 59 -14.71 1.52 34.09
N LEU A 60 -13.92 2.42 34.69
CA LEU A 60 -13.05 2.14 35.83
C LEU A 60 -13.84 1.91 37.14
N GLN A 61 -14.98 2.57 37.32
CA GLN A 61 -15.89 2.34 38.47
C GLN A 61 -16.70 1.04 38.36
N ALA A 62 -16.68 0.35 37.21
CA ALA A 62 -17.49 -0.84 36.93
C ALA A 62 -16.72 -2.17 37.09
N ASP A 63 -15.75 -2.20 38.01
CA ASP A 63 -14.90 -3.36 38.35
C ASP A 63 -14.31 -4.08 37.10
N PRO A 64 -13.51 -3.36 36.29
CA PRO A 64 -13.00 -3.88 35.02
C PRO A 64 -11.93 -4.98 35.21
N PRO A 65 -11.87 -5.99 34.33
CA PRO A 65 -10.68 -6.83 34.21
C PRO A 65 -9.48 -5.99 33.70
N ASP A 66 -8.26 -6.44 34.01
CA ASP A 66 -7.00 -5.70 33.73
C ASP A 66 -6.90 -5.13 32.30
N SER A 67 -7.32 -5.88 31.29
CA SER A 67 -7.28 -5.45 29.88
C SER A 67 -8.22 -4.29 29.55
N ILE A 68 -9.36 -4.21 30.23
CA ILE A 68 -10.32 -3.09 30.13
C ILE A 68 -9.84 -1.92 31.00
N GLU A 69 -9.28 -2.19 32.19
CA GLU A 69 -8.73 -1.14 33.07
C GLU A 69 -7.55 -0.43 32.40
N TYR A 70 -6.59 -1.19 31.88
CA TYR A 70 -5.47 -0.69 31.10
C TYR A 70 -5.95 0.18 29.95
N ARG A 71 -6.88 -0.33 29.12
CA ARG A 71 -7.33 0.39 27.92
C ARG A 71 -8.17 1.63 28.25
N ALA A 72 -8.96 1.62 29.33
CA ALA A 72 -9.67 2.81 29.82
C ALA A 72 -8.70 3.90 30.31
N ARG A 73 -7.66 3.51 31.06
CA ARG A 73 -6.59 4.45 31.49
C ARG A 73 -5.79 4.99 30.31
N LEU A 74 -5.37 4.13 29.37
CA LEU A 74 -4.59 4.52 28.19
C LEU A 74 -5.36 5.52 27.31
N LEU A 75 -6.63 5.24 27.01
CA LEU A 75 -7.49 6.16 26.26
C LEU A 75 -7.81 7.44 27.04
N SER A 76 -7.85 7.40 28.37
CA SER A 76 -7.96 8.62 29.20
C SER A 76 -6.72 9.51 29.07
N GLY A 77 -5.51 8.91 29.03
CA GLY A 77 -4.27 9.64 28.74
C GLY A 77 -4.30 10.27 27.35
N GLN A 78 -4.75 9.54 26.33
CA GLN A 78 -4.90 10.08 24.97
C GLN A 78 -5.94 11.20 24.90
N ALA A 79 -7.06 11.10 25.61
CA ALA A 79 -8.07 12.15 25.68
C ALA A 79 -7.54 13.42 26.39
N LEU A 80 -6.77 13.28 27.48
CA LEU A 80 -6.08 14.41 28.12
C LEU A 80 -5.06 15.06 27.18
N TYR A 81 -4.29 14.25 26.44
CA TYR A 81 -3.33 14.76 25.46
C TYR A 81 -4.02 15.55 24.34
N SER A 82 -5.10 15.03 23.76
CA SER A 82 -5.92 15.75 22.76
C SER A 82 -6.62 17.00 23.30
N LYS A 83 -6.77 17.12 24.63
CA LYS A 83 -7.28 18.34 25.29
C LYS A 83 -6.21 19.42 25.46
N GLY A 84 -4.93 19.07 25.30
CA GLY A 84 -3.77 19.92 25.59
C GLY A 84 -3.18 19.70 26.99
N ASP A 85 -3.80 18.86 27.83
CA ASP A 85 -3.34 18.52 29.19
C ASP A 85 -2.20 17.46 29.15
N GLY A 86 -1.16 17.73 28.37
CA GLY A 86 -0.11 16.75 28.02
C GLY A 86 0.67 16.18 29.22
N GLU A 87 0.96 17.00 30.23
CA GLU A 87 1.63 16.52 31.45
C GLU A 87 0.75 15.56 32.27
N ALA A 88 -0.58 15.77 32.26
CA ALA A 88 -1.52 14.85 32.89
C ALA A 88 -1.63 13.53 32.10
N ALA A 89 -1.51 13.57 30.78
CA ALA A 89 -1.41 12.38 29.95
C ALA A 89 -0.14 11.56 30.24
N LEU A 90 1.02 12.22 30.30
CA LEU A 90 2.30 11.58 30.64
C LEU A 90 2.22 10.88 32.02
N ALA A 91 1.73 11.58 33.04
CA ALA A 91 1.59 11.02 34.39
C ALA A 91 0.66 9.78 34.46
N VAL A 92 -0.31 9.66 33.55
CA VAL A 92 -1.14 8.46 33.40
C VAL A 92 -0.34 7.32 32.76
N TYR A 93 0.44 7.59 31.70
CA TYR A 93 1.28 6.61 31.03
C TYR A 93 2.40 6.08 31.94
N GLU A 94 3.14 6.95 32.62
CA GLU A 94 4.15 6.57 33.63
C GLU A 94 3.56 5.69 34.74
N LYS A 95 2.29 5.91 35.12
CA LYS A 95 1.62 5.09 36.13
C LYS A 95 1.27 3.70 35.59
N LEU A 96 0.89 3.60 34.31
CA LEU A 96 0.67 2.32 33.64
C LEU A 96 1.96 1.49 33.60
N LEU A 97 3.10 2.09 33.24
CA LEU A 97 4.40 1.39 33.22
C LEU A 97 4.82 0.84 34.59
N ARG A 98 4.53 1.57 35.68
CA ARG A 98 4.86 1.15 37.05
C ARG A 98 3.96 0.05 37.60
N GLU A 99 2.76 -0.16 37.06
CA GLU A 99 1.85 -1.22 37.48
C GLU A 99 2.16 -2.52 36.72
N GLY A 100 3.14 -3.30 37.20
CA GLY A 100 3.70 -4.47 36.49
C GLY A 100 2.72 -5.58 36.03
N ARG A 101 1.47 -5.58 36.50
CA ARG A 101 0.36 -6.37 35.92
C ARG A 101 0.05 -5.99 34.46
N PHE A 102 0.41 -4.78 34.04
CA PHE A 102 0.21 -4.25 32.69
C PHE A 102 1.42 -4.44 31.77
N ARG A 103 2.47 -5.16 32.19
CA ARG A 103 3.69 -5.38 31.39
C ARG A 103 3.42 -5.96 29.99
N GLY A 104 2.37 -6.77 29.84
CA GLY A 104 1.93 -7.29 28.54
C GLY A 104 1.46 -6.23 27.51
N TRP A 105 1.33 -4.97 27.93
CA TRP A 105 0.98 -3.83 27.07
C TRP A 105 1.99 -2.66 27.15
N GLU A 106 3.12 -2.84 27.84
CA GLU A 106 4.11 -1.79 28.12
C GLU A 106 4.58 -1.07 26.84
N GLY A 107 4.90 -1.80 25.77
CA GLY A 107 5.33 -1.19 24.50
C GLY A 107 4.30 -0.21 23.89
N GLU A 108 2.99 -0.45 24.04
CA GLU A 108 1.95 0.49 23.57
C GLU A 108 1.85 1.74 24.46
N THR A 109 2.20 1.64 25.74
CA THR A 109 2.30 2.81 26.62
C THR A 109 3.54 3.63 26.28
N ARG A 110 4.70 2.98 26.14
CA ARG A 110 5.97 3.62 25.75
C ARG A 110 5.87 4.35 24.41
N LEU A 111 5.18 3.75 23.44
CA LEU A 111 4.99 4.37 22.12
C LEU A 111 4.26 5.72 22.20
N LEU A 112 3.37 5.89 23.18
CA LEU A 112 2.67 7.16 23.45
C LEU A 112 3.53 8.17 24.25
N ILE A 113 4.44 7.69 25.11
CA ILE A 113 5.41 8.53 25.81
C ILE A 113 6.44 9.07 24.82
N GLY A 114 6.98 8.23 23.92
CA GLY A 114 7.83 8.67 22.83
C GLY A 114 7.13 9.64 21.87
N ASP A 115 5.84 9.42 21.56
CA ASP A 115 5.03 10.40 20.81
C ASP A 115 4.85 11.75 21.53
N TYR A 116 4.69 11.74 22.87
CA TYR A 116 4.61 12.95 23.69
C TYR A 116 5.93 13.73 23.65
N HIS A 117 7.08 13.07 23.84
CA HIS A 117 8.40 13.71 23.78
C HIS A 117 8.72 14.22 22.37
N ARG A 118 8.41 13.44 21.33
CA ARG A 118 8.52 13.85 19.92
C ARG A 118 7.73 15.12 19.63
N ALA A 119 6.53 15.28 20.19
CA ALA A 119 5.70 16.45 19.99
C ALA A 119 6.20 17.70 20.74
N ARG A 120 7.01 17.52 21.79
CA ARG A 120 7.74 18.60 22.49
C ARG A 120 9.10 18.94 21.87
N ALA A 121 9.54 18.19 20.86
CA ALA A 121 10.90 18.16 20.34
C ALA A 121 11.97 17.68 21.37
N ASP A 122 11.56 16.91 22.39
CA ASP A 122 12.46 16.22 23.32
C ASP A 122 13.04 14.95 22.64
N ILE A 123 13.88 15.12 21.61
CA ILE A 123 14.25 14.05 20.65
C ILE A 123 14.91 12.84 21.33
N ASP A 124 15.89 13.06 22.20
CA ASP A 124 16.63 12.00 22.90
C ASP A 124 15.70 11.08 23.71
N GLN A 125 14.67 11.66 24.34
CA GLN A 125 13.68 10.92 25.14
C GLN A 125 12.70 10.15 24.23
N ALA A 126 12.36 10.71 23.07
CA ALA A 126 11.55 10.00 22.08
C ALA A 126 12.30 8.79 21.48
N LEU A 127 13.58 8.96 21.16
CA LEU A 127 14.47 7.87 20.72
C LEU A 127 14.59 6.79 21.79
N ALA A 128 14.96 7.15 23.03
CA ALA A 128 15.15 6.18 24.11
C ALA A 128 13.91 5.30 24.36
N GLU A 129 12.69 5.86 24.30
CA GLU A 129 11.46 5.07 24.40
C GLU A 129 11.21 4.19 23.16
N TYR A 130 11.50 4.66 21.95
CA TYR A 130 11.35 3.85 20.74
C TYR A 130 12.38 2.70 20.66
N GLU A 131 13.62 2.94 21.09
CA GLU A 131 14.66 1.93 21.20
C GLU A 131 14.33 0.90 22.28
N GLN A 132 13.85 1.33 23.46
CA GLN A 132 13.40 0.38 24.47
C GLN A 132 12.23 -0.49 23.97
N ILE A 133 11.33 0.03 23.11
CA ILE A 133 10.29 -0.80 22.49
C ILE A 133 10.87 -1.84 21.52
N ARG A 134 11.85 -1.46 20.70
CA ARG A 134 12.58 -2.37 19.78
C ARG A 134 13.22 -3.51 20.57
N ASP A 135 13.87 -3.18 21.68
CA ASP A 135 14.73 -4.12 22.42
C ASP A 135 13.95 -5.00 23.41
N ASP A 136 12.90 -4.48 24.09
CA ASP A 136 12.04 -5.27 24.98
C ASP A 136 10.91 -6.04 24.25
N PHE A 137 10.53 -5.64 23.02
CA PHE A 137 9.41 -6.24 22.26
C PHE A 137 9.76 -6.63 20.80
N PRO A 138 10.84 -7.38 20.53
CA PRO A 138 11.24 -7.75 19.18
C PRO A 138 10.20 -8.60 18.44
N GLN A 139 10.21 -8.53 17.11
CA GLN A 139 9.31 -9.20 16.16
C GLN A 139 7.81 -8.87 16.34
N SER A 140 7.53 -7.69 16.91
CA SER A 140 6.18 -7.23 17.23
C SER A 140 5.70 -6.06 16.36
N ASP A 141 4.38 -5.95 16.23
CA ASP A 141 3.71 -4.83 15.58
C ASP A 141 4.04 -3.47 16.24
N VAL A 142 4.38 -3.47 17.53
CA VAL A 142 4.72 -2.24 18.28
C VAL A 142 6.18 -1.84 18.11
N SER A 143 7.12 -2.80 18.02
CA SER A 143 8.51 -2.58 17.60
C SER A 143 8.59 -2.06 16.16
N ALA A 144 7.88 -2.70 15.23
CA ALA A 144 7.79 -2.22 13.85
C ALA A 144 7.23 -0.78 13.75
N ARG A 145 6.26 -0.42 14.60
CA ARG A 145 5.76 0.96 14.72
C ARG A 145 6.75 1.92 15.39
N ALA A 146 7.59 1.46 16.32
CA ALA A 146 8.65 2.25 16.93
C ALA A 146 9.76 2.57 15.91
N LEU A 147 10.30 1.57 15.21
CA LEU A 147 11.26 1.75 14.12
C LEU A 147 10.75 2.72 13.04
N TYR A 148 9.49 2.58 12.62
CA TYR A 148 8.88 3.50 11.66
C TYR A 148 8.84 4.96 12.17
N LYS A 149 8.56 5.15 13.48
CA LYS A 149 8.60 6.47 14.11
C LYS A 149 10.01 7.03 14.23
N THR A 150 11.00 6.18 14.54
CA THR A 150 12.42 6.54 14.56
C THR A 150 12.90 7.02 13.19
N GLY A 151 12.59 6.29 12.11
CA GLY A 151 12.90 6.72 10.75
C GLY A 151 12.24 8.06 10.37
N LEU A 152 10.98 8.28 10.77
CA LEU A 152 10.32 9.58 10.61
C LEU A 152 10.92 10.71 11.47
N LEU A 153 11.58 10.39 12.59
CA LEU A 153 12.18 11.36 13.50
C LEU A 153 13.46 11.93 12.87
N TYR A 154 14.35 11.07 12.40
CA TYR A 154 15.55 11.44 11.64
C TYR A 154 15.21 12.22 10.37
N LEU A 155 14.21 11.75 9.60
CA LEU A 155 13.74 12.44 8.40
C LEU A 155 13.22 13.86 8.67
N ARG A 156 12.62 14.11 9.85
CA ARG A 156 12.00 15.40 10.18
C ARG A 156 12.94 16.39 10.87
N GLN A 157 13.82 15.93 11.75
CA GLN A 157 14.67 16.82 12.57
C GLN A 157 16.04 17.05 11.94
N GLU A 158 16.74 15.97 11.59
CA GLU A 158 18.09 16.06 11.01
C GLU A 158 18.03 16.21 9.49
N GLY A 159 16.98 15.64 8.89
CA GLY A 159 16.79 15.55 7.45
C GLY A 159 17.44 14.32 6.83
N ASP A 160 18.12 13.49 7.64
CA ASP A 160 18.89 12.35 7.15
C ASP A 160 17.97 11.23 6.61
N ARG A 161 17.86 11.23 5.28
CA ARG A 161 17.08 10.28 4.51
C ARG A 161 17.78 8.92 4.37
N LEU A 162 19.09 8.83 4.58
CA LEU A 162 19.85 7.58 4.52
C LEU A 162 19.61 6.76 5.80
N LEU A 163 19.82 7.39 6.95
CA LEU A 163 19.53 6.82 8.27
C LEU A 163 18.03 6.53 8.43
N ALA A 164 17.16 7.41 7.94
CA ALA A 164 15.73 7.13 7.87
C ALA A 164 15.42 5.87 7.01
N SER A 165 16.08 5.68 5.85
CA SER A 165 15.88 4.47 5.03
C SER A 165 16.30 3.21 5.78
N GLU A 166 17.41 3.24 6.51
CA GLU A 166 17.89 2.10 7.31
C GLU A 166 16.85 1.65 8.34
N TYR A 167 16.37 2.57 9.19
CA TYR A 167 15.30 2.25 10.16
C TYR A 167 13.99 1.81 9.49
N LEU A 168 13.65 2.35 8.31
CA LEU A 168 12.44 1.96 7.57
C LEU A 168 12.56 0.58 6.91
N GLU A 169 13.76 0.20 6.45
CA GLU A 169 14.05 -1.16 5.95
C GLU A 169 13.94 -2.20 7.08
N GLU A 170 14.36 -1.84 8.29
CA GLU A 170 14.26 -2.68 9.50
C GLU A 170 12.81 -3.00 9.90
N VAL A 171 11.84 -2.10 9.65
CA VAL A 171 10.41 -2.34 9.93
C VAL A 171 9.90 -3.63 9.30
N SER A 172 10.41 -3.98 8.11
CA SER A 172 10.06 -5.20 7.39
C SER A 172 10.68 -6.48 7.99
N LYS A 173 11.81 -6.35 8.72
CA LYS A 173 12.47 -7.42 9.47
C LYS A 173 11.70 -7.73 10.74
N GLU A 174 11.24 -6.69 11.45
CA GLU A 174 10.45 -6.82 12.68
C GLU A 174 9.03 -7.32 12.41
N LYS A 175 8.29 -6.70 11.49
CA LYS A 175 6.92 -7.13 11.20
C LYS A 175 6.48 -6.90 9.76
N ARG A 176 6.95 -7.78 8.87
CA ARG A 176 6.39 -7.94 7.52
C ARG A 176 4.87 -8.15 7.57
N GLY A 177 4.14 -7.41 6.74
CA GLY A 177 2.68 -7.40 6.68
C GLY A 177 2.00 -6.39 7.61
N SER A 178 2.73 -5.74 8.52
CA SER A 178 2.18 -4.72 9.41
C SER A 178 1.83 -3.41 8.68
N ILE A 179 1.02 -2.57 9.32
CA ILE A 179 0.71 -1.20 8.86
C ILE A 179 1.99 -0.34 8.84
N ALA A 180 2.93 -0.57 9.75
CA ALA A 180 4.22 0.11 9.71
C ALA A 180 5.04 -0.30 8.47
N ASP A 181 5.05 -1.59 8.13
CA ASP A 181 5.77 -2.15 6.98
C ASP A 181 5.16 -1.73 5.62
N SER A 182 3.84 -1.49 5.54
CA SER A 182 3.24 -0.86 4.34
C SER A 182 3.59 0.63 4.22
N LEU A 183 3.53 1.39 5.31
CA LEU A 183 3.92 2.81 5.32
C LEU A 183 5.42 3.01 5.06
N ALA A 184 6.27 2.13 5.60
CA ALA A 184 7.72 2.17 5.39
C ALA A 184 8.10 1.92 3.92
N ARG A 185 7.49 0.92 3.27
CA ARG A 185 7.70 0.66 1.84
C ARG A 185 7.32 1.83 0.96
N GLU A 186 6.19 2.49 1.22
CA GLU A 186 5.78 3.64 0.41
C GLU A 186 6.71 4.86 0.63
N MET A 187 7.24 5.03 1.85
CA MET A 187 8.27 6.04 2.13
C MET A 187 9.59 5.74 1.41
N ILE A 188 10.11 4.50 1.47
CA ILE A 188 11.33 4.07 0.75
C ILE A 188 11.15 4.22 -0.77
N LYS A 189 9.97 3.87 -1.31
CA LYS A 189 9.61 4.10 -2.72
C LYS A 189 9.61 5.59 -3.06
N THR A 190 9.10 6.44 -2.16
CA THR A 190 9.15 7.91 -2.31
C THR A 190 10.59 8.43 -2.27
N PHE A 191 11.46 7.86 -1.42
CA PHE A 191 12.89 8.20 -1.39
C PHE A 191 13.60 7.83 -2.71
N THR A 192 13.33 6.65 -3.28
CA THR A 192 13.96 6.24 -4.56
C THR A 192 13.45 7.06 -5.75
N ALA A 193 12.16 7.41 -5.79
CA ALA A 193 11.63 8.33 -6.81
C ALA A 193 12.21 9.75 -6.69
N LEU A 194 12.45 10.22 -5.45
CA LEU A 194 13.12 11.51 -5.20
C LEU A 194 14.59 11.47 -5.64
N ASP A 195 15.32 10.39 -5.38
CA ASP A 195 16.70 10.21 -5.87
C ASP A 195 16.78 10.25 -7.40
N ASP A 196 15.95 9.44 -8.08
CA ASP A 196 15.90 9.40 -9.54
C ASP A 196 15.60 10.81 -10.11
N LEU A 197 14.74 11.61 -9.47
CA LEU A 197 14.46 13.00 -9.87
C LEU A 197 15.62 13.98 -9.58
N LEU A 198 16.26 13.89 -8.42
CA LEU A 198 17.40 14.76 -8.06
C LEU A 198 18.62 14.50 -8.95
N GLU A 199 18.86 13.24 -9.34
CA GLU A 199 19.93 12.88 -10.28
C GLU A 199 19.66 13.46 -11.68
N ASN A 200 18.42 13.41 -12.18
CA ASN A 200 18.03 14.05 -13.44
C ASN A 200 18.23 15.59 -13.40
N VAL A 201 17.87 16.24 -12.30
CA VAL A 201 18.12 17.69 -12.08
C VAL A 201 19.63 17.98 -12.13
N PHE A 202 20.45 17.17 -11.46
CA PHE A 202 21.90 17.33 -11.45
C PHE A 202 22.57 17.07 -12.82
N GLU A 203 22.14 16.06 -13.59
CA GLU A 203 22.62 15.83 -14.95
C GLU A 203 22.35 17.05 -15.85
N ALA A 204 21.12 17.58 -15.81
CA ALA A 204 20.71 18.72 -16.62
C ALA A 204 21.50 20.01 -16.26
N ASP A 205 21.80 20.20 -14.98
CA ASP A 205 22.58 21.33 -14.48
C ASP A 205 24.05 21.21 -14.86
N SER A 206 24.62 20.01 -14.78
CA SER A 206 25.98 19.70 -15.23
C SER A 206 26.14 19.91 -16.75
N LEU A 207 25.17 19.46 -17.55
CA LEU A 207 25.13 19.68 -19.00
C LEU A 207 25.02 21.18 -19.34
N ALA A 208 24.20 21.93 -18.60
CA ALA A 208 24.10 23.39 -18.77
C ALA A 208 25.40 24.12 -18.40
N ALA A 209 26.09 23.68 -17.34
CA ALA A 209 27.37 24.24 -16.93
C ALA A 209 28.47 24.00 -17.98
N VAL A 210 28.57 22.78 -18.52
CA VAL A 210 29.50 22.43 -19.61
C VAL A 210 29.18 23.17 -20.90
N ALA A 211 27.90 23.44 -21.19
CA ALA A 211 27.52 24.26 -22.34
C ALA A 211 27.92 25.74 -22.22
N MET A 212 28.01 26.28 -21.00
CA MET A 212 28.51 27.65 -20.76
C MET A 212 30.04 27.72 -20.60
N HIS A 213 30.67 26.66 -20.08
CA HIS A 213 32.11 26.53 -19.91
C HIS A 213 32.60 25.26 -20.62
N PRO A 214 32.67 25.26 -21.96
CA PRO A 214 33.19 24.12 -22.70
C PRO A 214 34.65 23.87 -22.29
N PRO A 215 35.08 22.59 -22.15
CA PRO A 215 36.44 22.28 -21.79
C PRO A 215 37.41 22.88 -22.82
N GLN A 216 38.43 23.57 -22.33
CA GLN A 216 39.57 23.94 -23.17
C GLN A 216 40.22 22.64 -23.68
N PRO A 217 40.73 22.60 -24.93
CA PRO A 217 41.54 21.47 -25.36
C PRO A 217 42.72 21.32 -24.41
N GLU A 218 42.98 20.09 -23.96
CA GLU A 218 44.16 19.79 -23.15
C GLU A 218 45.42 20.21 -23.95
N PRO A 219 46.43 20.82 -23.30
CA PRO A 219 47.70 21.09 -23.96
C PRO A 219 48.29 19.76 -24.46
N GLU A 220 48.82 19.75 -25.68
CA GLU A 220 49.43 18.54 -26.25
C GLU A 220 50.50 18.00 -25.27
N PRO A 221 50.49 16.70 -24.95
CA PRO A 221 51.42 16.13 -23.99
C PRO A 221 52.86 16.33 -24.49
N GLU A 222 53.72 16.92 -23.64
CA GLU A 222 55.13 17.08 -23.96
C GLU A 222 55.75 15.71 -24.29
N PRO A 223 56.61 15.62 -25.32
CA PRO A 223 57.09 14.34 -25.82
C PRO A 223 57.92 13.62 -24.75
N GLU A 224 57.43 12.45 -24.32
CA GLU A 224 58.05 11.63 -23.27
C GLU A 224 59.54 11.39 -23.55
N LEU A 225 60.40 11.89 -22.67
CA LEU A 225 61.80 11.48 -22.62
C LEU A 225 61.85 10.03 -22.13
N GLY A 226 62.50 9.17 -22.92
CA GLY A 226 62.51 7.72 -22.70
C GLY A 226 63.05 7.29 -21.33
N PRO A 227 62.67 6.10 -20.85
CA PRO A 227 62.80 5.72 -19.45
C PRO A 227 64.26 5.53 -19.01
N GLU A 228 64.70 6.31 -18.01
CA GLU A 228 65.85 5.93 -17.19
C GLU A 228 65.48 4.75 -16.30
N THR A 229 65.85 3.54 -16.71
CA THR A 229 65.72 2.34 -15.88
C THR A 229 66.61 2.43 -14.64
N LYS A 230 66.01 2.41 -13.45
CA LYS A 230 66.69 1.96 -12.23
C LYS A 230 65.82 0.97 -11.47
N GLU A 231 66.48 -0.13 -11.08
CA GLU A 231 65.89 -1.22 -10.33
C GLU A 231 65.71 -0.82 -8.86
N GLY A 232 64.71 -1.40 -8.18
CA GLY A 232 64.25 -0.93 -6.88
C GLY A 232 65.03 -1.48 -5.67
N GLN A 233 64.60 -1.04 -4.48
CA GLN A 233 64.81 -1.78 -3.23
C GLN A 233 63.80 -1.31 -2.16
N ASP A 234 62.99 -2.26 -1.68
CA ASP A 234 62.34 -2.23 -0.36
C ASP A 234 63.38 -2.55 0.75
N PRO A 235 63.09 -2.31 2.04
CA PRO A 235 62.32 -1.21 2.63
C PRO A 235 63.02 -0.63 3.89
N ASP A 236 62.26 0.11 4.70
CA ASP A 236 62.42 0.27 6.16
C ASP A 236 63.63 1.07 6.71
N SER A 237 63.39 2.28 7.21
CA SER A 237 63.74 2.63 8.61
C SER A 237 63.22 4.01 9.06
N THR A 238 62.69 3.99 10.27
CA THR A 238 62.32 5.09 11.18
C THR A 238 63.06 6.45 11.08
N GLY A 239 62.30 7.55 11.07
CA GLY A 239 62.26 8.41 12.26
C GLY A 239 62.60 9.93 12.16
N VAL A 240 61.78 10.70 12.89
CA VAL A 240 62.11 11.93 13.66
C VAL A 240 62.20 13.29 12.93
N ASP A 241 61.26 14.15 13.30
CA ASP A 241 61.22 15.62 13.47
C ASP A 241 61.60 16.64 12.39
N GLU A 242 60.67 17.61 12.28
CA GLU A 242 60.80 19.07 12.10
C GLU A 242 61.81 19.72 11.12
N VAL A 243 61.22 20.49 10.20
CA VAL A 243 61.44 21.94 10.00
C VAL A 243 62.83 22.51 10.39
N ALA A 244 63.59 23.01 9.40
CA ALA A 244 64.10 24.41 9.38
C ALA A 244 65.15 24.71 8.29
N THR A 245 64.97 25.84 7.56
CA THR A 245 66.04 26.81 7.16
C THR A 245 67.13 26.39 6.14
N LEU A 246 67.81 27.29 5.38
CA LEU A 246 67.73 28.75 5.20
C LEU A 246 68.38 29.20 3.87
N ASP A 247 68.04 30.43 3.44
CA ASP A 247 68.87 31.40 2.69
C ASP A 247 69.27 31.15 1.20
N SER A 248 69.57 32.19 0.38
CA SER A 248 69.66 33.64 0.63
C SER A 248 69.43 34.52 -0.63
N THR A 249 69.38 35.85 -0.40
CA THR A 249 69.49 37.01 -1.33
C THR A 249 68.18 37.54 -1.99
N SER A 250 67.90 38.86 -2.03
CA SER A 250 68.52 40.02 -1.35
C SER A 250 67.73 41.36 -1.50
N VAL A 251 67.63 42.19 -0.43
CA VAL A 251 67.78 43.70 -0.40
C VAL A 251 66.74 44.59 -1.16
N SER A 252 66.31 45.80 -0.72
CA SER A 252 66.17 46.47 0.61
C SER A 252 65.42 47.84 0.52
N MET A 253 64.82 48.26 1.66
CA MET A 253 64.29 49.56 2.18
C MET A 253 64.69 50.93 1.53
N PRO A 254 63.86 52.01 1.63
CA PRO A 254 63.69 52.85 2.86
C PRO A 254 62.29 53.47 3.16
N ASP A 255 62.18 54.15 4.32
CA ASP A 255 60.95 54.61 5.01
C ASP A 255 60.43 56.05 4.70
N THR A 256 59.18 56.38 5.12
CA THR A 256 58.81 57.48 6.09
C THR A 256 57.40 58.13 5.89
N VAL A 257 56.45 57.81 6.79
CA VAL A 257 55.38 58.62 7.49
C VAL A 257 54.71 59.87 6.85
N VAL A 258 53.34 59.98 6.94
CA VAL A 258 52.52 61.11 7.53
C VAL A 258 51.03 61.12 7.05
N ALA A 259 50.08 61.12 8.01
CA ALA A 259 48.64 61.56 7.95
C ALA A 259 47.68 60.90 6.90
N GLU A 260 46.34 60.84 7.02
CA GLU A 260 45.30 61.02 8.07
C GLU A 260 44.02 60.26 7.58
N VAL A 261 42.79 60.22 8.14
CA VAL A 261 42.01 61.03 9.11
C VAL A 261 41.18 60.08 10.04
N SER A 262 40.35 60.62 10.95
CA SER A 262 39.34 59.95 11.81
C SER A 262 38.06 59.48 11.05
N ALA A 263 37.00 58.89 11.64
CA ALA A 263 36.55 58.79 13.05
C ALA A 263 35.60 57.60 13.35
N VAL A 264 35.26 57.42 14.63
CA VAL A 264 34.26 56.48 15.18
C VAL A 264 32.82 56.93 14.91
N ILE A 265 31.93 56.00 14.52
CA ILE A 265 30.52 55.94 14.92
C ILE A 265 30.19 54.47 15.28
N ASP A 266 29.26 54.27 16.21
CA ASP A 266 28.85 52.98 16.79
C ASP A 266 27.41 52.60 16.39
N ASP A 267 27.08 51.31 16.55
CA ASP A 267 25.75 50.68 16.63
C ASP A 267 24.67 50.99 15.56
N THR A 268 24.27 49.98 14.77
CA THR A 268 22.91 49.36 14.89
C THR A 268 22.68 48.17 13.96
N SER A 269 22.49 47.00 14.58
CA SER A 269 21.66 45.85 14.14
C SER A 269 21.68 45.39 12.66
N SER A 270 22.30 44.23 12.43
CA SER A 270 21.66 43.15 11.65
C SER A 270 21.87 41.83 12.40
N VAL A 271 20.78 41.17 12.80
CA VAL A 271 20.83 39.95 13.62
C VAL A 271 21.56 38.83 12.89
N ALA A 272 22.49 38.17 13.58
CA ALA A 272 23.15 36.97 13.07
C ALA A 272 22.14 35.82 13.02
N TYR A 273 21.81 35.37 11.80
CA TYR A 273 21.20 34.06 11.58
C TYR A 273 22.31 33.01 11.60
N GLU A 274 22.69 32.59 12.80
CA GLU A 274 23.38 31.31 13.00
C GLU A 274 22.34 30.19 13.15
N ASP A 275 22.73 28.98 12.78
CA ASP A 275 22.05 27.69 12.98
C ASP A 275 20.70 27.41 12.25
N THR A 276 20.72 27.48 10.91
CA THR A 276 19.83 26.65 10.06
C THR A 276 20.60 26.06 8.88
N ALA A 277 21.04 24.79 8.99
CA ALA A 277 21.80 24.11 7.93
C ALA A 277 21.72 22.58 7.97
N SER A 278 20.59 22.02 7.55
CA SER A 278 20.48 20.65 7.03
C SER A 278 20.60 20.70 5.50
N TYR A 279 21.65 20.10 4.95
CA TYR A 279 22.09 20.20 3.55
C TYR A 279 22.30 21.64 3.03
N LEU A 280 23.56 22.11 3.04
CA LEU A 280 23.98 23.24 2.20
C LEU A 280 24.44 22.70 0.83
N PRO A 281 24.11 23.37 -0.30
CA PRO A 281 24.82 23.15 -1.55
C PRO A 281 26.27 23.60 -1.36
N ALA A 282 27.19 22.64 -1.29
CA ALA A 282 28.60 22.93 -1.20
C ALA A 282 29.07 23.57 -2.51
N PHE A 283 29.67 24.75 -2.41
CA PHE A 283 30.45 25.35 -3.48
C PHE A 283 31.90 25.39 -3.04
N ASP A 284 32.84 25.07 -3.93
CA ASP A 284 34.25 25.25 -3.66
C ASP A 284 34.62 26.74 -3.54
N GLY A 285 35.86 27.04 -3.14
CA GLY A 285 36.37 28.41 -3.03
C GLY A 285 36.43 29.21 -4.35
N THR A 286 36.02 28.62 -5.47
CA THR A 286 35.88 29.27 -6.78
C THR A 286 34.41 29.49 -7.19
N GLY A 287 33.45 29.02 -6.39
CA GLY A 287 32.02 29.10 -6.68
C GLY A 287 31.48 27.95 -7.54
N ARG A 288 32.17 26.81 -7.60
CA ARG A 288 31.74 25.63 -8.37
C ARG A 288 31.03 24.61 -7.45
N TRP A 289 29.85 24.16 -7.88
CA TRP A 289 28.98 23.25 -7.12
C TRP A 289 29.61 21.87 -6.90
N GLN A 290 29.41 21.29 -5.73
CA GLN A 290 29.78 19.94 -5.33
C GLN A 290 28.54 19.15 -4.83
N PRO A 291 28.55 17.81 -4.87
CA PRO A 291 27.46 16.96 -4.38
C PRO A 291 27.02 17.28 -2.94
N LEU A 292 25.72 17.11 -2.68
CA LEU A 292 25.14 17.23 -1.34
C LEU A 292 25.58 16.04 -0.47
N VAL A 293 26.48 16.30 0.48
CA VAL A 293 26.90 15.33 1.52
C VAL A 293 26.21 15.69 2.85
N THR A 294 25.97 14.68 3.69
CA THR A 294 25.43 14.83 5.06
C THR A 294 26.44 15.52 5.99
N ARG A 295 25.98 15.96 7.18
CA ARG A 295 26.90 16.36 8.26
C ARG A 295 27.59 15.10 8.83
N PRO A 296 28.93 15.00 8.86
CA PRO A 296 29.62 13.88 9.50
C PRO A 296 29.65 14.09 11.02
N SER A 297 28.53 13.80 11.70
CA SER A 297 28.42 13.98 13.16
C SER A 297 27.31 13.12 13.79
N LEU A 298 27.50 11.79 13.86
CA LEU A 298 27.03 10.87 14.93
C LEU A 298 27.23 9.35 14.66
N ARG A 299 28.02 8.94 13.65
CA ARG A 299 28.48 7.52 13.51
C ARG A 299 29.82 7.30 14.24
N GLU A 300 30.03 6.09 14.76
CA GLU A 300 31.32 5.66 15.31
C GLU A 300 32.33 5.34 14.18
N GLN A 301 33.63 5.31 14.50
CA GLN A 301 34.72 5.40 13.51
C GLN A 301 35.00 4.12 12.69
N ASN A 302 34.01 3.25 12.48
CA ASN A 302 34.18 1.93 11.83
C ASN A 302 33.37 1.72 10.54
N ASP A 303 32.42 2.60 10.20
CA ASP A 303 31.43 2.32 9.15
C ASP A 303 31.84 2.76 7.72
N GLU A 304 33.00 3.42 7.55
CA GLU A 304 33.38 4.11 6.30
C GLU A 304 33.56 3.18 5.09
N GLU A 305 34.04 1.94 5.28
CA GLU A 305 34.24 0.99 4.16
C GLU A 305 32.91 0.41 3.62
N ASP A 306 31.91 0.19 4.48
CA ASP A 306 30.59 -0.34 4.08
C ASP A 306 29.76 0.71 3.33
N ASP A 307 29.83 1.99 3.74
CA ASP A 307 29.20 3.09 3.02
C ASP A 307 29.80 3.23 1.59
N GLU A 308 31.11 3.07 1.41
CA GLU A 308 31.74 3.06 0.08
C GLU A 308 31.22 1.93 -0.82
N GLU A 309 31.09 0.70 -0.33
CA GLU A 309 30.53 -0.38 -1.17
C GLU A 309 29.04 -0.18 -1.44
N ARG A 310 28.28 0.35 -0.48
CA ARG A 310 26.86 0.69 -0.64
C ARG A 310 26.66 1.78 -1.70
N GLN A 311 27.46 2.84 -1.68
CA GLN A 311 27.50 3.89 -2.71
C GLN A 311 27.73 3.29 -4.11
N ARG A 312 28.76 2.44 -4.26
CA ARG A 312 29.10 1.77 -5.53
C ARG A 312 27.97 0.88 -6.05
N ARG A 313 27.31 0.10 -5.18
CA ARG A 313 26.14 -0.74 -5.54
C ARG A 313 24.96 0.10 -6.02
N ILE A 314 24.65 1.20 -5.34
CA ILE A 314 23.59 2.14 -5.73
C ILE A 314 23.91 2.79 -7.09
N GLN A 315 25.15 3.23 -7.30
CA GLN A 315 25.59 3.85 -8.56
C GLN A 315 25.52 2.88 -9.76
N GLN A 316 25.84 1.59 -9.55
CA GLN A 316 25.63 0.56 -10.56
C GLN A 316 24.15 0.33 -10.88
N ALA A 317 23.24 0.40 -9.90
CA ALA A 317 21.80 0.30 -10.13
C ALA A 317 21.25 1.50 -10.93
N ARG A 318 21.65 2.73 -10.57
CA ARG A 318 21.32 3.98 -11.27
C ARG A 318 21.68 3.92 -12.77
N SER A 319 22.91 3.50 -13.08
CA SER A 319 23.41 3.38 -14.47
C SER A 319 22.58 2.46 -15.40
N ARG A 320 21.77 1.55 -14.84
CA ARG A 320 20.87 0.66 -15.59
C ARG A 320 19.49 1.28 -15.83
N ARG A 321 19.05 2.26 -15.03
CA ARG A 321 17.73 2.90 -15.11
C ARG A 321 17.67 4.15 -16.01
N SER A 322 18.71 4.99 -16.01
CA SER A 322 18.69 6.28 -16.73
C SER A 322 18.47 6.16 -18.25
N ARG A 323 18.69 4.97 -18.83
CA ARG A 323 18.37 4.65 -20.24
C ARG A 323 16.89 4.73 -20.61
N THR A 324 15.95 4.84 -19.65
CA THR A 324 14.51 4.66 -19.90
C THR A 324 13.65 5.92 -19.69
N ALA A 325 14.17 6.98 -19.05
CA ALA A 325 13.38 8.14 -18.63
C ALA A 325 13.61 9.40 -19.49
N ARG A 326 12.77 9.64 -20.52
CA ARG A 326 12.76 10.92 -21.28
C ARG A 326 11.37 11.32 -21.78
N THR A 327 10.59 11.99 -20.92
CA THR A 327 9.39 12.76 -21.31
C THR A 327 9.14 14.02 -20.47
N GLU A 328 9.63 14.09 -19.23
CA GLU A 328 9.46 15.26 -18.35
C GLU A 328 10.51 16.35 -18.59
N THR A 329 10.18 17.61 -18.29
CA THR A 329 11.13 18.73 -18.38
C THR A 329 11.74 19.05 -17.01
N LEU A 330 12.89 19.73 -17.00
CA LEU A 330 13.57 20.13 -15.76
C LEU A 330 12.70 21.00 -14.83
N GLU A 331 11.79 21.81 -15.38
CA GLU A 331 10.86 22.61 -14.59
C GLU A 331 9.67 21.79 -14.03
N ASP A 332 9.28 20.68 -14.68
CA ASP A 332 8.38 19.69 -14.09
C ASP A 332 9.06 18.95 -12.94
N GLN A 333 10.30 18.46 -13.17
CA GLN A 333 11.08 17.71 -12.19
C GLN A 333 11.33 18.51 -10.91
N LEU A 334 11.76 19.78 -11.04
CA LEU A 334 11.93 20.68 -9.89
C LEU A 334 10.60 20.93 -9.13
N PHE A 335 9.46 20.98 -9.82
CA PHE A 335 8.16 21.09 -9.16
C PHE A 335 7.82 19.80 -8.39
N THR A 336 8.01 18.62 -9.01
CA THR A 336 7.74 17.33 -8.40
C THR A 336 8.62 17.08 -7.18
N VAL A 337 9.93 17.36 -7.26
CA VAL A 337 10.87 17.32 -6.12
C VAL A 337 10.35 18.17 -4.95
N ALA A 338 9.97 19.42 -5.22
CA ALA A 338 9.45 20.31 -4.19
C ALA A 338 8.13 19.82 -3.57
N ASP A 339 7.23 19.22 -4.37
CA ASP A 339 5.96 18.69 -3.87
C ASP A 339 6.13 17.37 -3.09
N LEU A 340 7.10 16.53 -3.45
CA LEU A 340 7.47 15.33 -2.68
C LEU A 340 8.01 15.71 -1.29
N TYR A 341 8.92 16.70 -1.22
CA TYR A 341 9.38 17.23 0.06
C TYR A 341 8.22 17.84 0.88
N ARG A 342 7.31 18.58 0.23
CA ARG A 342 6.15 19.21 0.89
C ARG A 342 5.11 18.22 1.42
N THR A 343 4.85 17.12 0.70
CA THR A 343 3.70 16.23 0.95
C THR A 343 4.06 14.82 1.41
N GLY A 344 5.15 14.25 0.89
CA GLY A 344 5.62 12.92 1.28
C GLY A 344 6.47 12.94 2.56
N MET A 345 7.19 14.04 2.81
CA MET A 345 8.21 14.11 3.88
C MET A 345 8.02 15.28 4.86
N GLU A 346 7.10 16.21 4.56
CA GLU A 346 6.84 17.45 5.30
C GLU A 346 8.09 18.35 5.55
N GLN A 347 9.18 18.12 4.81
CA GLN A 347 10.42 18.89 4.92
C GLN A 347 10.23 20.29 4.31
N ALA A 348 9.84 21.24 5.16
CA ALA A 348 9.57 22.62 4.79
C ALA A 348 10.75 23.30 4.07
N ASP A 349 11.97 23.01 4.51
CA ASP A 349 13.19 23.68 4.05
C ASP A 349 13.58 23.24 2.64
N SER A 350 13.65 21.93 2.43
CA SER A 350 13.83 21.31 1.12
C SER A 350 12.74 21.75 0.13
N ALA A 351 11.47 21.71 0.55
CA ALA A 351 10.35 22.15 -0.29
C ALA A 351 10.46 23.64 -0.68
N ALA A 352 10.77 24.52 0.29
CA ALA A 352 10.94 25.95 0.05
C ALA A 352 12.12 26.23 -0.89
N HIS A 353 13.23 25.51 -0.74
CA HIS A 353 14.39 25.62 -1.63
C HIS A 353 14.01 25.32 -3.08
N PHE A 354 13.43 24.15 -3.37
CA PHE A 354 13.15 23.73 -4.76
C PHE A 354 12.05 24.57 -5.44
N TYR A 355 10.99 24.99 -4.72
CA TYR A 355 10.05 25.99 -5.28
C TYR A 355 10.72 27.34 -5.53
N GLY A 356 11.65 27.75 -4.66
CA GLY A 356 12.44 28.97 -4.83
C GLY A 356 13.34 28.93 -6.07
N VAL A 357 14.08 27.83 -6.27
CA VAL A 357 14.93 27.60 -7.45
C VAL A 357 14.10 27.60 -8.73
N LEU A 358 12.99 26.86 -8.76
CA LEU A 358 12.06 26.83 -9.90
C LEU A 358 11.56 28.25 -10.25
N ALA A 359 11.06 28.99 -9.27
CA ALA A 359 10.51 30.33 -9.47
C ALA A 359 11.56 31.41 -9.82
N GLN A 360 12.85 31.17 -9.54
CA GLN A 360 13.95 32.07 -9.91
C GLN A 360 14.53 31.74 -11.29
N ARG A 361 14.77 30.46 -11.57
CA ARG A 361 15.47 29.98 -12.76
C ARG A 361 14.56 29.87 -13.99
N PHE A 362 13.29 29.54 -13.79
CA PHE A 362 12.29 29.41 -14.85
C PHE A 362 11.13 30.41 -14.66
N PRO A 363 11.39 31.73 -14.60
CA PRO A 363 10.38 32.74 -14.23
C PRO A 363 9.22 32.88 -15.25
N LYS A 364 9.27 32.16 -16.38
CA LYS A 364 8.21 32.07 -17.39
C LYS A 364 7.49 30.70 -17.43
N SER A 365 7.89 29.75 -16.57
CA SER A 365 7.26 28.42 -16.49
C SER A 365 5.79 28.54 -16.07
N PRO A 366 4.88 27.71 -16.62
CA PRO A 366 3.50 27.60 -16.11
C PRO A 366 3.44 27.19 -14.62
N HIS A 367 4.50 26.60 -14.06
CA HIS A 367 4.55 26.20 -12.65
C HIS A 367 4.77 27.37 -11.68
N VAL A 368 5.32 28.51 -12.11
CA VAL A 368 5.73 29.60 -11.19
C VAL A 368 4.60 30.11 -10.28
N PRO A 369 3.35 30.35 -10.75
CA PRO A 369 2.28 30.82 -9.88
C PRO A 369 1.92 29.80 -8.78
N ARG A 370 2.00 28.51 -9.11
CA ARG A 370 1.75 27.39 -8.20
C ARG A 370 2.92 27.20 -7.23
N ALA A 371 4.16 27.33 -7.71
CA ALA A 371 5.38 27.27 -6.90
C ALA A 371 5.46 28.42 -5.89
N LEU A 372 5.18 29.67 -6.30
CA LEU A 372 5.14 30.82 -5.38
C LEU A 372 4.03 30.68 -4.33
N TRP A 373 2.87 30.14 -4.70
CA TRP A 373 1.80 29.83 -3.74
C TRP A 373 2.21 28.74 -2.75
N ASN A 374 2.77 27.62 -3.24
CA ASN A 374 3.20 26.53 -2.38
C ASN A 374 4.36 26.95 -1.47
N LEU A 375 5.32 27.75 -1.96
CA LEU A 375 6.38 28.36 -1.17
C LEU A 375 5.81 29.24 -0.04
N ALA A 376 4.85 30.11 -0.35
CA ALA A 376 4.18 30.93 0.65
C ALA A 376 3.43 30.08 1.69
N TRP A 377 2.75 29.01 1.25
CA TRP A 377 2.04 28.08 2.12
C TRP A 377 2.99 27.28 3.03
N VAL A 378 4.16 26.85 2.51
CA VAL A 378 5.21 26.19 3.29
C VAL A 378 5.72 27.11 4.39
N HIS A 379 6.02 28.38 4.08
CA HIS A 379 6.38 29.37 5.09
C HIS A 379 5.26 29.57 6.12
N SER A 380 4.02 29.85 5.69
CA SER A 380 2.93 30.17 6.61
C SER A 380 2.43 29.00 7.45
N THR A 381 2.60 27.77 6.98
CA THR A 381 1.92 26.58 7.56
C THR A 381 2.91 25.59 8.17
N LEU A 382 3.98 25.22 7.45
CA LEU A 382 4.97 24.27 7.97
C LEU A 382 6.00 24.97 8.88
N ARG A 383 6.51 26.13 8.47
CA ARG A 383 7.41 26.95 9.32
C ARG A 383 6.67 27.91 10.28
N GLN A 384 5.35 28.05 10.14
CA GLN A 384 4.51 29.02 10.87
C GLN A 384 4.94 30.51 10.72
N ASP A 385 5.82 30.80 9.77
CA ASP A 385 6.36 32.13 9.48
C ASP A 385 5.47 32.86 8.47
N ARG A 386 4.57 33.69 9.01
CA ARG A 386 3.68 34.56 8.21
C ARG A 386 4.44 35.68 7.47
N GLN A 387 5.63 36.08 7.94
CA GLN A 387 6.39 37.18 7.35
C GLN A 387 7.17 36.72 6.12
N ALA A 388 7.85 35.55 6.18
CA ALA A 388 8.48 34.96 5.01
C ALA A 388 7.47 34.60 3.91
N ALA A 389 6.23 34.26 4.27
CA ALA A 389 5.16 34.02 3.31
C ALA A 389 4.73 35.26 2.50
N GLU A 390 4.93 36.48 3.02
CA GLU A 390 4.47 37.72 2.36
C GLU A 390 5.25 38.01 1.06
N ARG A 391 6.57 37.80 1.05
CA ARG A 391 7.44 38.06 -0.12
C ARG A 391 7.03 37.27 -1.39
N PRO A 392 6.86 35.93 -1.35
CA PRO A 392 6.39 35.19 -2.52
C PRO A 392 4.92 35.51 -2.87
N MET A 393 4.06 35.84 -1.89
CA MET A 393 2.69 36.29 -2.17
C MET A 393 2.64 37.63 -2.92
N ARG A 394 3.46 38.62 -2.55
CA ARG A 394 3.56 39.89 -3.27
C ARG A 394 4.05 39.69 -4.71
N ARG A 395 5.15 38.95 -4.88
CA ARG A 395 5.67 38.59 -6.21
C ARG A 395 4.62 37.91 -7.09
N LEU A 396 3.85 36.98 -6.52
CA LEU A 396 2.74 36.29 -7.19
C LEU A 396 1.60 37.24 -7.61
N ILE A 397 1.28 38.24 -6.79
CA ILE A 397 0.27 39.27 -7.09
C ILE A 397 0.74 40.25 -8.17
N GLU A 398 2.03 40.56 -8.19
CA GLU A 398 2.66 41.53 -9.10
C GLU A 398 2.97 40.92 -10.48
N GLU A 399 3.58 39.74 -10.54
CA GLU A 399 3.97 39.06 -11.79
C GLU A 399 2.80 38.29 -12.44
N PHE A 400 1.86 37.76 -11.65
CA PHE A 400 0.79 36.87 -12.13
C PHE A 400 -0.63 37.30 -11.69
N PRO A 401 -1.00 38.59 -11.86
CA PRO A 401 -2.14 39.22 -11.17
C PRO A 401 -3.51 38.59 -11.44
N THR A 402 -3.68 37.89 -12.56
CA THR A 402 -4.96 37.29 -13.01
C THR A 402 -5.08 35.79 -12.69
N THR A 403 -4.15 35.22 -11.91
CA THR A 403 -4.19 33.80 -11.52
C THR A 403 -5.02 33.56 -10.25
N VAL A 404 -5.55 32.33 -10.11
CA VAL A 404 -6.24 31.86 -8.89
C VAL A 404 -5.35 32.03 -7.65
N HIS A 405 -4.08 31.67 -7.79
CA HIS A 405 -3.06 31.79 -6.75
C HIS A 405 -2.85 33.25 -6.32
N ALA A 406 -2.78 34.20 -7.25
CA ALA A 406 -2.76 35.64 -6.91
C ALA A 406 -4.07 36.10 -6.24
N GLY A 407 -5.22 35.58 -6.66
CA GLY A 407 -6.50 35.81 -5.98
C GLY A 407 -6.50 35.34 -4.52
N ALA A 408 -5.95 34.15 -4.25
CA ALA A 408 -5.81 33.60 -2.90
C ALA A 408 -4.79 34.40 -2.06
N ALA A 409 -3.66 34.79 -2.65
CA ALA A 409 -2.66 35.64 -2.01
C ALA A 409 -3.22 37.02 -1.61
N ARG A 410 -4.05 37.65 -2.47
CA ARG A 410 -4.74 38.91 -2.11
C ARG A 410 -5.63 38.73 -0.89
N ARG A 411 -6.42 37.66 -0.82
CA ARG A 411 -7.27 37.35 0.36
C ARG A 411 -6.44 37.15 1.64
N PHE A 412 -5.29 36.48 1.55
CA PHE A 412 -4.41 36.24 2.69
C PHE A 412 -3.71 37.52 3.22
N LEU A 413 -3.42 38.47 2.33
CA LEU A 413 -2.82 39.77 2.63
C LEU A 413 -3.85 40.90 2.86
N GLY A 414 -5.15 40.63 2.74
CA GLY A 414 -6.22 41.61 2.97
C GLY A 414 -6.47 42.62 1.83
N PHE A 415 -6.05 42.31 0.60
CA PHE A 415 -6.30 43.14 -0.58
C PHE A 415 -7.60 42.76 -1.32
N ASP A 416 -8.18 43.72 -2.03
CA ASP A 416 -9.37 43.52 -2.87
C ASP A 416 -9.19 42.41 -3.91
N ALA A 417 -10.20 41.55 -4.04
CA ALA A 417 -10.16 40.40 -4.94
C ALA A 417 -10.48 40.80 -6.39
N ILE A 418 -9.43 40.92 -7.21
CA ILE A 418 -9.59 40.92 -8.68
C ILE A 418 -10.00 39.50 -9.10
N PRO A 419 -11.17 39.31 -9.77
CA PRO A 419 -11.58 37.99 -10.25
C PRO A 419 -10.64 37.49 -11.35
N SER A 420 -10.13 36.28 -11.19
CA SER A 420 -9.31 35.60 -12.21
C SER A 420 -10.18 35.13 -13.39
N ALA A 421 -9.52 34.73 -14.49
CA ALA A 421 -10.22 34.06 -15.59
C ALA A 421 -10.94 32.78 -15.13
N GLU A 422 -10.41 32.12 -14.08
CA GLU A 422 -11.03 30.98 -13.43
C GLU A 422 -12.28 31.38 -12.63
N ASP A 423 -12.23 32.46 -11.84
CA ASP A 423 -13.40 32.93 -11.07
C ASP A 423 -14.55 33.36 -11.99
N LEU A 424 -14.23 33.91 -13.17
CA LEU A 424 -15.20 34.27 -14.20
C LEU A 424 -15.77 33.02 -14.91
N ALA A 425 -14.90 32.07 -15.28
CA ALA A 425 -15.32 30.79 -15.86
C ALA A 425 -16.21 29.99 -14.88
N ALA A 426 -15.89 29.99 -13.58
CA ALA A 426 -16.67 29.32 -12.54
C ALA A 426 -18.08 29.91 -12.38
N GLN A 427 -18.20 31.24 -12.41
CA GLN A 427 -19.50 31.93 -12.37
C GLN A 427 -20.36 31.61 -13.60
N GLU A 428 -19.77 31.63 -14.80
CA GLU A 428 -20.46 31.25 -16.03
C GLU A 428 -20.82 29.75 -16.06
N PHE A 429 -19.95 28.88 -15.56
CA PHE A 429 -20.22 27.45 -15.47
C PHE A 429 -21.43 27.15 -14.57
N LEU A 430 -21.51 27.79 -13.39
CA LEU A 430 -22.67 27.65 -12.49
C LEU A 430 -23.97 28.14 -13.15
N ARG A 431 -23.90 29.23 -13.93
CA ARG A 431 -25.05 29.76 -14.70
C ARG A 431 -25.52 28.79 -15.80
N LEU A 432 -24.58 28.10 -16.45
CA LEU A 432 -24.84 27.20 -17.57
C LEU A 432 -25.13 25.74 -17.15
N GLU A 433 -24.75 25.35 -15.93
CA GLU A 433 -24.99 24.01 -15.39
C GLU A 433 -26.46 23.77 -14.98
N ALA A 434 -27.19 24.81 -14.56
CA ALA A 434 -28.60 24.70 -14.19
C ALA A 434 -29.51 24.01 -15.25
N PRO A 435 -29.58 24.45 -16.52
CA PRO A 435 -30.41 23.78 -17.53
C PRO A 435 -29.93 22.35 -17.89
N ARG A 436 -28.65 22.03 -17.65
CA ARG A 436 -28.10 20.67 -17.79
C ARG A 436 -28.60 19.75 -16.68
N LEU A 437 -28.72 20.26 -15.45
CA LEU A 437 -29.24 19.51 -14.31
C LEU A 437 -30.78 19.36 -14.37
N GLU A 438 -31.51 20.38 -14.82
CA GLU A 438 -32.97 20.30 -15.04
C GLU A 438 -33.35 19.28 -16.12
N THR A 439 -32.62 19.29 -17.25
CA THR A 439 -33.00 18.58 -18.48
C THR A 439 -31.79 17.94 -19.17
N PRO A 440 -31.12 16.94 -18.56
CA PRO A 440 -29.90 16.35 -19.11
C PRO A 440 -30.10 15.72 -20.50
N ALA A 441 -31.29 15.20 -20.79
CA ALA A 441 -31.62 14.64 -22.10
C ALA A 441 -31.76 15.69 -23.23
N GLN A 442 -32.01 16.97 -22.91
CA GLN A 442 -32.16 18.05 -23.89
C GLN A 442 -30.81 18.69 -24.20
N VAL A 443 -29.93 17.93 -24.85
CA VAL A 443 -28.54 18.32 -25.17
C VAL A 443 -28.47 19.69 -25.85
N GLU A 444 -29.40 19.96 -26.77
CA GLU A 444 -29.53 21.20 -27.54
C GLU A 444 -29.70 22.46 -26.65
N ARG A 445 -30.24 22.31 -25.44
CA ARG A 445 -30.55 23.41 -24.51
C ARG A 445 -29.33 23.89 -23.73
N TRP A 446 -28.31 23.04 -23.53
CA TRP A 446 -27.16 23.35 -22.66
C TRP A 446 -25.79 23.16 -23.34
N LEU A 447 -25.66 22.26 -24.32
CA LEU A 447 -24.37 21.96 -24.96
C LEU A 447 -23.71 23.18 -25.62
N PRO A 448 -24.42 24.04 -26.40
CA PRO A 448 -23.79 25.20 -27.03
C PRO A 448 -23.25 26.22 -26.02
N GLY A 449 -23.88 26.33 -24.84
CA GLY A 449 -23.43 27.21 -23.77
C GLY A 449 -22.12 26.73 -23.13
N LEU A 450 -22.04 25.44 -22.79
CA LEU A 450 -20.82 24.86 -22.21
C LEU A 450 -19.68 24.78 -23.24
N ASP A 451 -19.95 24.42 -24.50
CA ASP A 451 -18.94 24.48 -25.57
C ASP A 451 -18.44 25.92 -25.79
N SER A 452 -19.30 26.94 -25.68
CA SER A 452 -18.90 28.36 -25.73
C SER A 452 -18.06 28.80 -24.52
N LEU A 453 -18.31 28.25 -23.32
CA LEU A 453 -17.49 28.53 -22.13
C LEU A 453 -16.08 27.95 -22.30
N ILE A 454 -15.98 26.71 -22.80
CA ILE A 454 -14.70 26.04 -23.06
C ILE A 454 -13.86 26.85 -24.05
N GLN A 455 -14.49 27.37 -25.12
CA GLN A 455 -13.83 28.24 -26.11
C GLN A 455 -13.44 29.62 -25.56
N ALA A 456 -14.21 30.19 -24.63
CA ALA A 456 -13.93 31.50 -24.04
C ALA A 456 -12.80 31.46 -22.99
N TYR A 457 -12.67 30.34 -22.26
CA TYR A 457 -11.72 30.19 -21.15
C TYR A 457 -10.79 28.96 -21.28
N PRO A 458 -10.15 28.70 -22.44
CA PRO A 458 -9.51 27.41 -22.78
C PRO A 458 -8.24 27.06 -21.98
N ARG A 459 -7.86 27.86 -20.98
CA ARG A 459 -6.75 27.61 -20.05
C ARG A 459 -7.20 27.61 -18.58
N THR A 460 -8.48 27.38 -18.33
CA THR A 460 -9.05 27.28 -16.97
C THR A 460 -9.34 25.83 -16.59
N LEU A 461 -9.21 25.53 -15.30
CA LEU A 461 -9.61 24.24 -14.74
C LEU A 461 -11.12 24.03 -14.87
N THR A 462 -11.90 25.12 -14.88
CA THR A 462 -13.34 25.11 -15.12
C THR A 462 -13.69 24.78 -16.58
N ALA A 463 -12.91 25.21 -17.57
CA ALA A 463 -13.09 24.73 -18.94
C ALA A 463 -12.79 23.22 -19.05
N ALA A 464 -11.72 22.74 -18.39
CA ALA A 464 -11.41 21.32 -18.32
C ALA A 464 -12.55 20.51 -17.64
N LYS A 465 -13.08 21.02 -16.51
CA LYS A 465 -14.27 20.48 -15.81
C LYS A 465 -15.49 20.47 -16.72
N ALA A 466 -15.77 21.57 -17.43
CA ALA A 466 -16.92 21.71 -18.30
C ALA A 466 -16.85 20.71 -19.47
N ALA A 467 -15.69 20.59 -20.12
CA ALA A 467 -15.46 19.61 -21.18
C ALA A 467 -15.67 18.18 -20.66
N PHE A 468 -15.14 17.84 -19.49
CA PHE A 468 -15.32 16.53 -18.87
C PHE A 468 -16.78 16.23 -18.50
N VAL A 469 -17.49 17.20 -17.93
CA VAL A 469 -18.92 17.08 -17.61
C VAL A 469 -19.74 16.90 -18.88
N VAL A 470 -19.46 17.65 -19.95
CA VAL A 470 -20.10 17.50 -21.27
C VAL A 470 -19.84 16.11 -21.85
N ALA A 471 -18.59 15.64 -21.88
CA ALA A 471 -18.25 14.34 -22.45
C ALA A 471 -18.91 13.18 -21.66
N ARG A 472 -18.88 13.24 -20.32
CA ARG A 472 -19.48 12.21 -19.47
C ARG A 472 -21.02 12.23 -19.49
N THR A 473 -21.68 13.39 -19.63
CA THR A 473 -23.15 13.41 -19.79
C THR A 473 -23.56 12.88 -21.16
N LEU A 474 -22.84 13.23 -22.24
CA LEU A 474 -23.07 12.66 -23.57
C LEU A 474 -22.86 11.14 -23.59
N GLU A 475 -21.83 10.61 -22.90
CA GLU A 475 -21.62 9.16 -22.73
C GLU A 475 -22.84 8.45 -22.12
N THR A 476 -23.55 9.10 -21.18
CA THR A 476 -24.77 8.54 -20.55
C THR A 476 -26.07 8.78 -21.33
N VAL A 477 -26.17 9.87 -22.11
CA VAL A 477 -27.42 10.30 -22.77
C VAL A 477 -27.48 9.86 -24.24
N ARG A 478 -26.33 9.68 -24.89
CA ARG A 478 -26.19 9.26 -26.29
C ARG A 478 -25.13 8.17 -26.47
N PRO A 479 -25.28 6.99 -25.83
CA PRO A 479 -24.30 5.90 -25.93
C PRO A 479 -24.09 5.39 -27.37
N GLN A 480 -25.09 5.56 -28.25
CA GLN A 480 -24.95 5.27 -29.69
C GLN A 480 -23.95 6.20 -30.41
N ASP A 481 -23.74 7.42 -29.94
CA ASP A 481 -22.86 8.43 -30.55
C ASP A 481 -21.43 8.33 -29.99
N SER A 482 -21.01 7.10 -29.63
CA SER A 482 -19.74 6.75 -28.98
C SER A 482 -18.50 7.38 -29.67
N VAL A 483 -18.51 7.53 -31.00
CA VAL A 483 -17.42 8.16 -31.75
C VAL A 483 -17.29 9.66 -31.45
N GLU A 484 -18.39 10.41 -31.29
CA GLU A 484 -18.31 11.82 -30.86
C GLU A 484 -17.91 11.93 -29.39
N VAL A 485 -18.43 11.03 -28.55
CA VAL A 485 -18.10 10.97 -27.11
C VAL A 485 -16.61 10.73 -26.89
N GLU A 486 -16.03 9.72 -27.55
CA GLU A 486 -14.58 9.44 -27.44
C GLU A 486 -13.73 10.53 -28.12
N ALA A 487 -14.21 11.19 -29.17
CA ALA A 487 -13.51 12.35 -29.75
C ALA A 487 -13.51 13.57 -28.79
N ARG A 488 -14.61 13.79 -28.04
CA ARG A 488 -14.66 14.80 -26.97
C ARG A 488 -13.76 14.43 -25.80
N PHE A 489 -13.66 13.15 -25.41
CA PHE A 489 -12.69 12.71 -24.41
C PHE A 489 -11.24 12.85 -24.89
N ALA A 490 -10.89 12.42 -26.10
CA ALA A 490 -9.55 12.56 -26.65
C ALA A 490 -9.06 14.03 -26.58
N ARG A 491 -9.91 14.98 -26.98
CA ARG A 491 -9.59 16.42 -26.89
C ARG A 491 -9.28 16.91 -25.47
N ILE A 492 -9.93 16.34 -24.44
CA ILE A 492 -9.61 16.66 -23.03
C ILE A 492 -8.25 16.08 -22.63
N GLY A 493 -7.93 14.88 -23.12
CA GLY A 493 -6.62 14.27 -22.95
C GLY A 493 -5.50 15.11 -23.57
N ASP A 494 -5.74 15.72 -24.73
CA ASP A 494 -4.79 16.58 -25.44
C ASP A 494 -4.72 18.00 -24.82
N GLU A 495 -5.82 18.76 -24.88
CA GLU A 495 -5.88 20.19 -24.53
C GLU A 495 -5.76 20.45 -23.01
N PHE A 496 -6.26 19.51 -22.19
CA PHE A 496 -6.28 19.62 -20.73
C PHE A 496 -5.42 18.57 -20.02
N SER A 497 -4.52 17.90 -20.75
CA SER A 497 -3.47 16.96 -20.31
C SER A 497 -2.88 17.27 -18.92
N HIS A 498 -2.50 18.53 -18.69
CA HIS A 498 -1.87 19.07 -17.48
C HIS A 498 -2.83 19.27 -16.28
N THR A 499 -4.09 18.85 -16.38
CA THR A 499 -5.11 19.01 -15.32
C THR A 499 -5.56 17.65 -14.79
N ARG A 500 -6.15 17.64 -13.59
CA ARG A 500 -6.80 16.42 -13.04
C ARG A 500 -7.89 15.85 -13.96
N TYR A 501 -8.50 16.66 -14.83
CA TYR A 501 -9.48 16.15 -15.80
C TYR A 501 -8.83 15.49 -17.01
N GLY A 502 -7.70 16.03 -17.51
CA GLY A 502 -6.86 15.36 -18.49
C GLY A 502 -6.27 14.06 -17.95
N GLU A 503 -5.83 14.06 -16.68
CA GLU A 503 -5.40 12.84 -15.99
C GLU A 503 -6.55 11.84 -15.80
N LEU A 504 -7.74 12.26 -15.36
CA LEU A 504 -8.91 11.38 -15.26
C LEU A 504 -9.31 10.82 -16.63
N VAL A 505 -9.07 11.53 -17.73
CA VAL A 505 -9.25 11.02 -19.08
C VAL A 505 -8.12 10.09 -19.51
N ARG A 506 -6.87 10.36 -19.16
CA ARG A 506 -5.74 9.43 -19.36
C ARG A 506 -6.02 8.14 -18.60
N LEU A 507 -6.41 8.22 -17.33
CA LEU A 507 -6.80 7.10 -16.49
C LEU A 507 -8.06 6.40 -17.01
N ARG A 508 -9.08 7.09 -17.53
CA ARG A 508 -10.24 6.47 -18.21
C ARG A 508 -9.81 5.71 -19.47
N THR A 509 -8.93 6.28 -20.29
CA THR A 509 -8.47 5.70 -21.56
C THR A 509 -7.53 4.51 -21.32
N GLN A 510 -6.56 4.67 -20.41
CA GLN A 510 -5.71 3.62 -19.89
C GLN A 510 -6.58 2.51 -19.27
N SER A 511 -7.49 2.84 -18.38
CA SER A 511 -8.42 1.89 -17.78
C SER A 511 -9.42 1.25 -18.77
N LYS A 512 -9.64 1.80 -19.97
CA LYS A 512 -10.36 1.12 -21.06
C LYS A 512 -9.43 0.22 -21.90
N ARG A 513 -8.11 0.44 -21.89
CA ARG A 513 -7.07 -0.42 -22.50
C ARG A 513 -6.68 -1.57 -21.56
N ASP A 514 -6.10 -1.24 -20.41
CA ASP A 514 -5.71 -2.08 -19.28
C ASP A 514 -6.92 -2.78 -18.63
N GLY A 515 -8.14 -2.38 -19.01
CA GLY A 515 -9.41 -2.97 -18.59
C GLY A 515 -9.71 -2.80 -17.10
N MET A 516 -9.01 -1.95 -16.35
CA MET A 516 -9.02 -1.96 -14.88
C MET A 516 -10.38 -1.59 -14.26
N VAL A 517 -11.03 -0.51 -14.70
CA VAL A 517 -12.43 -0.15 -14.37
C VAL A 517 -13.39 -1.18 -14.91
N ALA A 518 -13.15 -1.77 -16.10
CA ALA A 518 -13.99 -2.85 -16.58
C ALA A 518 -13.85 -4.11 -15.69
N ARG A 519 -12.66 -4.40 -15.12
CA ARG A 519 -12.43 -5.42 -14.08
C ARG A 519 -13.14 -5.02 -12.78
N LEU A 520 -13.02 -3.76 -12.34
CA LEU A 520 -13.63 -3.24 -11.12
C LEU A 520 -15.16 -3.25 -11.16
N GLU A 521 -15.77 -2.77 -12.25
CA GLU A 521 -17.21 -2.82 -12.53
C GLU A 521 -17.69 -4.28 -12.60
N ARG A 522 -16.97 -5.18 -13.29
CA ARG A 522 -17.29 -6.63 -13.29
C ARG A 522 -17.13 -7.30 -11.93
N THR A 523 -16.23 -6.83 -11.06
CA THR A 523 -16.05 -7.37 -9.71
C THR A 523 -17.10 -6.82 -8.74
N LEU A 524 -17.45 -5.53 -8.84
CA LEU A 524 -18.59 -4.94 -8.13
C LEU A 524 -19.93 -5.55 -8.57
N GLN A 525 -20.09 -5.86 -9.87
CA GLN A 525 -21.28 -6.54 -10.37
C GLN A 525 -21.34 -8.02 -9.97
N ARG A 526 -20.19 -8.72 -9.90
CA ARG A 526 -20.11 -10.06 -9.27
C ARG A 526 -20.50 -10.03 -7.78
N LEU A 527 -20.08 -9.00 -7.04
CA LEU A 527 -20.50 -8.77 -5.65
C LEU A 527 -21.98 -8.40 -5.52
N GLY A 528 -22.59 -7.77 -6.54
CA GLY A 528 -24.00 -7.38 -6.55
C GLY A 528 -24.99 -8.45 -7.01
N GLU A 529 -24.61 -9.32 -7.95
CA GLU A 529 -25.51 -10.35 -8.53
C GLU A 529 -25.25 -11.77 -8.02
N GLY A 530 -24.05 -12.06 -7.52
CA GLY A 530 -23.61 -13.42 -7.20
C GLY A 530 -23.21 -14.25 -8.43
N ILE A 531 -22.25 -15.17 -8.25
CA ILE A 531 -21.71 -16.00 -9.34
C ILE A 531 -22.78 -16.99 -9.82
N ARG A 532 -23.11 -16.98 -11.11
CA ARG A 532 -24.17 -17.83 -11.64
C ARG A 532 -23.67 -19.27 -11.85
N PRO A 533 -24.52 -20.31 -11.73
CA PRO A 533 -24.12 -21.69 -12.03
C PRO A 533 -23.67 -21.83 -13.49
N GLY A 534 -22.40 -22.20 -13.70
CA GLY A 534 -21.73 -22.18 -15.01
C GLY A 534 -20.70 -21.05 -15.20
N GLU A 535 -20.59 -20.10 -14.26
CA GLU A 535 -19.55 -19.06 -14.24
C GLU A 535 -18.45 -19.33 -13.20
N ARG A 536 -18.68 -20.25 -12.25
CA ARG A 536 -17.69 -20.68 -11.26
C ARG A 536 -16.68 -21.62 -11.92
N LEU A 537 -15.45 -21.13 -12.07
CA LEU A 537 -14.26 -21.94 -12.34
C LEU A 537 -13.59 -22.34 -11.02
N THR A 538 -12.79 -23.40 -11.06
CA THR A 538 -11.80 -23.72 -10.02
C THR A 538 -10.47 -23.97 -10.69
N LEU A 539 -9.43 -23.20 -10.37
CA LEU A 539 -8.09 -23.42 -10.88
C LEU A 539 -7.57 -24.81 -10.47
N LEU A 540 -7.00 -25.55 -11.42
CA LEU A 540 -6.42 -26.88 -11.20
C LEU A 540 -4.90 -26.87 -11.34
N ALA A 541 -4.38 -26.28 -12.41
CA ALA A 541 -2.96 -26.27 -12.72
C ALA A 541 -2.58 -25.17 -13.73
N VAL A 542 -1.27 -24.93 -13.85
CA VAL A 542 -0.65 -24.33 -15.06
C VAL A 542 -0.17 -25.48 -15.94
N GLU A 543 -0.21 -25.32 -17.25
CA GLU A 543 0.37 -26.33 -18.16
C GLU A 543 1.91 -26.20 -18.21
N PRO A 544 2.67 -27.25 -17.86
CA PRO A 544 4.11 -27.24 -17.93
C PRO A 544 4.63 -27.44 -19.35
N VAL A 545 5.83 -26.93 -19.63
CA VAL A 545 6.61 -27.31 -20.81
C VAL A 545 7.24 -28.69 -20.62
N GLU A 546 7.60 -29.38 -21.71
CA GLU A 546 8.09 -30.78 -21.70
C GLU A 546 9.29 -31.03 -20.76
N GLU A 547 10.10 -30.01 -20.45
CA GLU A 547 11.26 -30.13 -19.55
C GLU A 547 10.95 -29.78 -18.07
N ASP A 548 9.78 -29.21 -17.76
CA ASP A 548 9.42 -28.76 -16.40
C ASP A 548 8.74 -29.84 -15.53
N SER A 549 9.55 -30.80 -15.11
CA SER A 549 9.20 -31.83 -14.11
C SER A 549 8.59 -31.27 -12.81
N ALA A 550 8.97 -30.06 -12.38
CA ALA A 550 8.39 -29.42 -11.20
C ALA A 550 6.96 -28.90 -11.48
N GLY A 551 6.72 -28.37 -12.67
CA GLY A 551 5.39 -28.05 -13.19
C GLY A 551 4.50 -29.27 -13.35
N PHE A 552 5.02 -30.39 -13.90
CA PHE A 552 4.29 -31.66 -13.94
C PHE A 552 3.90 -32.16 -12.54
N SER A 553 4.81 -32.15 -11.57
CA SER A 553 4.49 -32.50 -10.17
C SER A 553 3.34 -31.65 -9.61
N ARG A 554 3.34 -30.33 -9.85
CA ARG A 554 2.25 -29.42 -9.43
C ARG A 554 0.94 -29.66 -10.19
N LYS A 555 1.00 -29.97 -11.49
CA LYS A 555 -0.18 -30.29 -12.33
C LYS A 555 -0.86 -31.55 -11.81
N PHE A 556 -0.12 -32.63 -11.58
CA PHE A 556 -0.66 -33.87 -11.03
C PHE A 556 -1.20 -33.67 -9.60
N LEU A 557 -0.51 -32.89 -8.75
CA LEU A 557 -1.02 -32.52 -7.41
C LEU A 557 -2.40 -31.86 -7.50
N GLY A 558 -2.59 -30.87 -8.38
CA GLY A 558 -3.86 -30.17 -8.56
C GLY A 558 -5.00 -31.06 -9.06
N LEU A 559 -4.72 -31.94 -10.03
CA LEU A 559 -5.67 -32.93 -10.54
C LEU A 559 -6.08 -33.95 -9.47
N GLY A 560 -5.14 -34.39 -8.63
CA GLY A 560 -5.39 -35.26 -7.47
C GLY A 560 -6.21 -34.58 -6.38
N MET A 561 -5.88 -33.34 -6.01
CA MET A 561 -6.67 -32.56 -5.04
C MET A 561 -8.11 -32.36 -5.51
N ARG A 562 -8.34 -32.14 -6.81
CA ARG A 562 -9.70 -32.12 -7.36
C ARG A 562 -10.37 -33.49 -7.27
N ALA A 563 -9.70 -34.56 -7.68
CA ALA A 563 -10.29 -35.90 -7.66
C ALA A 563 -10.73 -36.29 -6.23
N LEU A 564 -9.91 -35.93 -5.24
CA LEU A 564 -10.19 -36.06 -3.81
C LEU A 564 -11.41 -35.23 -3.37
N ARG A 565 -11.49 -33.93 -3.72
CA ARG A 565 -12.68 -33.07 -3.46
C ARG A 565 -13.96 -33.63 -4.10
N ARG A 566 -13.84 -34.33 -5.23
CA ARG A 566 -14.95 -34.96 -5.96
C ARG A 566 -15.25 -36.41 -5.52
N GLY A 567 -14.56 -36.92 -4.51
CA GLY A 567 -14.78 -38.27 -3.95
C GLY A 567 -14.28 -39.43 -4.81
N GLN A 568 -13.48 -39.16 -5.85
CA GLN A 568 -12.91 -40.18 -6.73
C GLN A 568 -11.52 -40.61 -6.21
N PHE A 569 -11.52 -41.30 -5.06
CA PHE A 569 -10.30 -41.57 -4.28
C PHE A 569 -9.26 -42.40 -5.04
N GLU A 570 -9.67 -43.37 -5.85
CA GLU A 570 -8.78 -44.19 -6.69
C GLU A 570 -7.98 -43.31 -7.68
N ARG A 571 -8.68 -42.48 -8.47
CA ARG A 571 -8.04 -41.51 -9.38
C ARG A 571 -7.24 -40.43 -8.64
N ALA A 572 -7.60 -40.11 -7.39
CA ALA A 572 -6.81 -39.20 -6.58
C ALA A 572 -5.45 -39.80 -6.21
N VAL A 573 -5.42 -41.09 -5.84
CA VAL A 573 -4.17 -41.82 -5.58
C VAL A 573 -3.27 -41.82 -6.83
N GLU A 574 -3.79 -42.21 -8.00
CA GLU A 574 -3.05 -42.20 -9.27
C GLU A 574 -2.35 -40.85 -9.53
N TRP A 575 -3.08 -39.74 -9.38
CA TRP A 575 -2.52 -38.40 -9.58
C TRP A 575 -1.51 -37.98 -8.49
N PHE A 576 -1.69 -38.39 -7.23
CA PHE A 576 -0.70 -38.09 -6.19
C PHE A 576 0.57 -38.95 -6.30
N GLU A 577 0.46 -40.18 -6.79
CA GLU A 577 1.62 -41.03 -7.09
C GLU A 577 2.44 -40.45 -8.26
N LEU A 578 1.79 -40.10 -9.37
CA LEU A 578 2.43 -39.37 -10.48
C LEU A 578 3.07 -38.04 -10.04
N SER A 579 2.44 -37.33 -9.10
CA SER A 579 3.01 -36.10 -8.50
C SER A 579 4.28 -36.33 -7.68
N LEU A 580 4.51 -37.56 -7.19
CA LEU A 580 5.68 -37.98 -6.41
C LEU A 580 6.78 -38.66 -7.25
N GLU A 581 6.42 -39.26 -8.38
CA GLU A 581 7.39 -39.84 -9.34
C GLU A 581 8.24 -38.74 -10.03
N GLU A 582 7.71 -37.53 -10.17
CA GLU A 582 8.39 -36.34 -10.69
C GLU A 582 9.54 -35.85 -9.76
N LYS A 583 10.74 -36.43 -9.97
CA LYS A 583 12.07 -36.02 -9.48
C LYS A 583 12.15 -35.48 -8.03
N GLN A 584 12.08 -36.38 -7.04
CA GLN A 584 12.60 -36.18 -5.67
C GLN A 584 12.30 -34.83 -4.98
N THR A 585 11.18 -34.18 -5.31
CA THR A 585 10.72 -33.01 -4.54
C THR A 585 10.04 -33.50 -3.27
N ARG A 586 10.24 -32.79 -2.15
CA ARG A 586 9.55 -33.10 -0.88
C ARG A 586 8.10 -32.61 -0.96
N ASN A 587 7.26 -33.36 -1.66
CA ASN A 587 5.86 -33.02 -1.85
C ASN A 587 5.00 -33.51 -0.67
N GLY A 588 5.12 -32.83 0.48
CA GLY A 588 4.32 -33.14 1.67
C GLY A 588 2.80 -33.00 1.46
N LEU A 589 2.35 -32.24 0.45
CA LEU A 589 0.94 -32.10 0.09
C LEU A 589 0.41 -33.34 -0.65
N ALA A 590 1.17 -33.95 -1.56
CA ALA A 590 0.78 -35.20 -2.21
C ALA A 590 0.60 -36.32 -1.18
N HIS A 591 1.50 -36.44 -0.20
CA HIS A 591 1.35 -37.39 0.90
C HIS A 591 0.16 -37.08 1.82
N ALA A 592 -0.17 -35.81 2.07
CA ALA A 592 -1.39 -35.45 2.81
C ALA A 592 -2.66 -35.82 2.02
N GLY A 593 -2.63 -35.68 0.69
CA GLY A 593 -3.70 -36.10 -0.21
C GLY A 593 -3.88 -37.62 -0.27
N LEU A 594 -2.79 -38.39 -0.39
CA LEU A 594 -2.79 -39.86 -0.27
C LEU A 594 -3.33 -40.31 1.09
N GLY A 595 -2.90 -39.66 2.17
CA GLY A 595 -3.39 -39.94 3.52
C GLY A 595 -4.90 -39.77 3.64
N GLU A 596 -5.45 -38.66 3.14
CA GLU A 596 -6.90 -38.42 3.14
C GLU A 596 -7.64 -39.40 2.20
N ALA A 597 -7.09 -39.72 1.03
CA ALA A 597 -7.68 -40.69 0.12
C ALA A 597 -7.75 -42.10 0.74
N ALA A 598 -6.70 -42.55 1.42
CA ALA A 598 -6.66 -43.80 2.17
C ALA A 598 -7.62 -43.77 3.38
N TRP A 599 -7.65 -42.66 4.13
CA TRP A 599 -8.53 -42.45 5.28
C TRP A 599 -10.03 -42.54 4.89
N ARG A 600 -10.41 -41.91 3.78
CA ARG A 600 -11.80 -41.95 3.26
C ARG A 600 -12.23 -43.33 2.77
N GLN A 601 -11.28 -44.19 2.42
CA GLN A 601 -11.52 -45.58 2.06
C GLN A 601 -11.45 -46.54 3.27
N GLY A 602 -11.06 -46.05 4.45
CA GLY A 602 -10.94 -46.85 5.69
C GLY A 602 -9.58 -47.52 5.90
N TYR A 603 -8.58 -47.24 5.06
CA TYR A 603 -7.21 -47.76 5.19
C TYR A 603 -6.40 -46.93 6.19
N PHE A 604 -6.82 -46.94 7.46
CA PHE A 604 -6.32 -46.04 8.50
C PHE A 604 -4.81 -46.19 8.80
N SER A 605 -4.27 -47.42 8.76
CA SER A 605 -2.82 -47.67 8.92
C SER A 605 -1.99 -46.94 7.88
N ASP A 606 -2.42 -47.03 6.63
CA ASP A 606 -1.66 -46.58 5.46
C ASP A 606 -1.80 -45.06 5.33
N ALA A 607 -2.99 -44.55 5.67
CA ALA A 607 -3.25 -43.13 5.85
C ALA A 607 -2.31 -42.49 6.89
N VAL A 608 -2.12 -43.12 8.04
CA VAL A 608 -1.24 -42.64 9.14
C VAL A 608 0.21 -42.54 8.70
N GLU A 609 0.73 -43.53 7.97
CA GLU A 609 2.11 -43.47 7.44
C GLU A 609 2.27 -42.40 6.35
N HIS A 610 1.27 -42.21 5.49
CA HIS A 610 1.25 -41.09 4.54
C HIS A 610 1.18 -39.72 5.25
N PHE A 611 0.35 -39.55 6.29
CA PHE A 611 0.28 -38.31 7.08
C PHE A 611 1.61 -38.01 7.78
N ARG A 612 2.25 -39.00 8.40
CA ARG A 612 3.59 -38.88 9.00
C ARG A 612 4.64 -38.49 7.96
N THR A 613 4.64 -39.15 6.81
CA THR A 613 5.56 -38.85 5.69
C THR A 613 5.34 -37.43 5.15
N GLY A 614 4.09 -36.97 5.06
CA GLY A 614 3.75 -35.61 4.68
C GLY A 614 4.31 -34.54 5.63
N LEU A 615 4.24 -34.77 6.95
CA LEU A 615 4.82 -33.88 7.95
C LEU A 615 6.35 -33.87 7.91
N VAL A 616 7.00 -35.04 7.73
CA VAL A 616 8.47 -35.14 7.54
C VAL A 616 8.91 -34.41 6.27
N ASN A 617 8.11 -34.46 5.21
CA ASN A 617 8.30 -33.72 3.96
C ASN A 617 7.74 -32.27 4.00
N ALA A 618 7.55 -31.70 5.20
CA ALA A 618 7.17 -30.31 5.43
C ALA A 618 5.90 -29.85 4.67
N SER A 619 4.85 -30.68 4.71
CA SER A 619 3.52 -30.30 4.20
C SER A 619 3.04 -28.99 4.81
N THR A 620 2.51 -28.09 3.98
CA THR A 620 1.89 -26.84 4.42
C THR A 620 0.42 -27.00 4.82
N SER A 621 -0.14 -28.22 4.71
CA SER A 621 -1.50 -28.52 5.16
C SER A 621 -1.50 -28.93 6.64
N VAL A 622 -2.47 -28.43 7.40
CA VAL A 622 -2.73 -28.84 8.79
C VAL A 622 -3.49 -30.17 8.90
N LEU A 623 -4.07 -30.67 7.80
CA LEU A 623 -4.88 -31.90 7.76
C LEU A 623 -4.19 -33.13 8.38
N PRO A 624 -2.88 -33.41 8.14
CA PRO A 624 -2.19 -34.54 8.76
C PRO A 624 -2.21 -34.50 10.28
N LEU A 625 -2.16 -33.30 10.91
CA LEU A 625 -2.19 -33.16 12.37
C LEU A 625 -3.59 -33.46 12.93
N HIS A 626 -4.63 -32.90 12.30
CA HIS A 626 -6.02 -33.21 12.64
C HIS A 626 -6.30 -34.71 12.56
N ARG A 627 -5.89 -35.37 11.47
CA ARG A 627 -6.11 -36.81 11.25
C ARG A 627 -5.28 -37.71 12.16
N LEU A 628 -4.04 -37.36 12.45
CA LEU A 628 -3.21 -38.11 13.40
C LEU A 628 -3.74 -37.97 14.84
N PHE A 629 -4.27 -36.80 15.22
CA PHE A 629 -5.05 -36.67 16.46
C PHE A 629 -6.29 -37.59 16.45
N GLU A 630 -7.13 -37.49 15.40
CA GLU A 630 -8.34 -38.30 15.22
C GLU A 630 -8.07 -39.82 15.25
N TYR A 631 -6.88 -40.25 14.82
CA TYR A 631 -6.42 -41.63 14.87
C TYR A 631 -6.01 -42.05 16.28
N HIS A 632 -5.12 -41.30 16.93
CA HIS A 632 -4.59 -41.67 18.24
C HIS A 632 -5.61 -41.57 19.38
N VAL A 633 -6.69 -40.79 19.22
CA VAL A 633 -7.85 -40.86 20.12
C VAL A 633 -8.61 -42.19 19.98
N ARG A 634 -8.76 -42.74 18.76
CA ARG A 634 -9.45 -44.04 18.53
C ARG A 634 -8.63 -45.25 18.98
N GLU A 635 -7.31 -45.15 18.95
CA GLU A 635 -6.38 -46.21 19.35
C GLU A 635 -6.01 -46.15 20.85
N ASP A 636 -6.76 -45.41 21.67
CA ASP A 636 -6.57 -45.28 23.13
C ASP A 636 -5.13 -44.85 23.51
N ASN A 637 -4.57 -43.89 22.76
CA ASN A 637 -3.17 -43.48 22.85
C ASN A 637 -3.04 -42.00 23.30
N PRO A 638 -3.16 -41.72 24.62
CA PRO A 638 -3.21 -40.34 25.13
C PRO A 638 -1.93 -39.55 24.85
N ASP A 639 -0.75 -40.14 24.96
CA ASP A 639 0.55 -39.50 24.70
C ASP A 639 0.58 -38.89 23.28
N SER A 640 0.22 -39.71 22.29
CA SER A 640 0.25 -39.33 20.87
C SER A 640 -0.90 -38.39 20.52
N ALA A 641 -2.11 -38.61 21.08
CA ALA A 641 -3.23 -37.71 20.90
C ALA A 641 -2.92 -36.31 21.47
N ASN A 642 -2.41 -36.22 22.71
CA ASN A 642 -1.93 -34.96 23.28
C ASN A 642 -0.81 -34.34 22.43
N HIS A 643 0.12 -35.13 21.88
CA HIS A 643 1.16 -34.61 20.99
C HIS A 643 0.58 -33.94 19.73
N TYR A 644 -0.26 -34.63 18.97
CA TYR A 644 -0.83 -34.07 17.74
C TYR A 644 -1.80 -32.93 18.02
N LEU A 645 -2.59 -32.98 19.10
CA LEU A 645 -3.46 -31.86 19.51
C LEU A 645 -2.66 -30.59 19.79
N ARG A 646 -1.55 -30.69 20.53
CA ARG A 646 -0.61 -29.58 20.79
C ARG A 646 -0.01 -29.01 19.51
N LEU A 647 0.22 -29.83 18.47
CA LEU A 647 0.70 -29.35 17.16
C LEU A 647 -0.42 -28.63 16.39
N THR A 648 -1.63 -29.19 16.35
CA THR A 648 -2.80 -28.55 15.72
C THR A 648 -3.08 -27.18 16.35
N MET A 649 -3.13 -27.09 17.68
CA MET A 649 -3.32 -25.82 18.42
C MET A 649 -2.19 -24.80 18.19
N ARG A 650 -1.02 -25.21 17.68
CA ARG A 650 0.11 -24.33 17.37
C ARG A 650 0.13 -23.84 15.92
N GLN A 651 -0.37 -24.64 14.98
CA GLN A 651 -0.36 -24.35 13.54
C GLN A 651 -1.70 -23.83 13.01
N ASP A 652 -2.83 -24.32 13.51
CA ASP A 652 -4.18 -24.01 13.02
C ASP A 652 -4.90 -23.02 13.96
N ARG A 653 -4.28 -21.86 14.20
CA ARG A 653 -4.71 -20.89 15.24
C ARG A 653 -5.94 -20.07 14.86
N ASP A 654 -6.24 -19.96 13.57
CA ASP A 654 -7.33 -19.14 13.06
C ASP A 654 -8.64 -19.93 12.96
N ASN A 655 -8.58 -21.26 13.01
CA ASN A 655 -9.73 -22.17 13.08
C ASN A 655 -10.51 -21.99 14.38
N ILE A 656 -11.81 -21.70 14.26
CA ILE A 656 -12.69 -21.33 15.39
C ILE A 656 -12.85 -22.49 16.38
N GLU A 657 -12.86 -23.75 15.92
CA GLU A 657 -12.98 -24.91 16.82
C GLU A 657 -11.68 -25.10 17.62
N VAL A 658 -10.53 -24.92 16.98
CA VAL A 658 -9.22 -24.95 17.65
C VAL A 658 -9.08 -23.81 18.67
N GLN A 659 -9.61 -22.62 18.37
CA GLN A 659 -9.65 -21.49 19.32
C GLN A 659 -10.45 -21.83 20.59
N ARG A 660 -11.59 -22.53 20.49
CA ARG A 660 -12.37 -22.96 21.67
C ARG A 660 -11.59 -23.94 22.56
N LEU A 661 -10.65 -24.70 22.00
CA LEU A 661 -9.77 -25.57 22.78
C LEU A 661 -8.71 -24.79 23.58
N VAL A 662 -8.36 -23.56 23.18
CA VAL A 662 -7.44 -22.70 23.95
C VAL A 662 -8.06 -22.34 25.30
N ASP A 663 -9.35 -21.99 25.31
CA ASP A 663 -10.10 -21.69 26.54
C ASP A 663 -10.38 -22.95 27.38
N ARG A 664 -10.59 -24.11 26.71
CA ARG A 664 -10.88 -25.39 27.37
C ARG A 664 -9.64 -26.05 28.00
N PHE A 665 -8.51 -26.01 27.31
CA PHE A 665 -7.25 -26.66 27.71
C PHE A 665 -6.06 -25.68 27.70
N PRO A 666 -6.10 -24.59 28.49
CA PRO A 666 -5.09 -23.52 28.47
C PRO A 666 -3.70 -23.96 28.98
N THR A 667 -3.57 -25.20 29.46
CA THR A 667 -2.30 -25.81 29.86
C THR A 667 -1.55 -26.43 28.68
N LEU A 668 -2.23 -26.91 27.63
CA LEU A 668 -1.59 -27.58 26.47
C LEU A 668 -0.62 -26.69 25.67
N ILE A 669 -0.77 -25.36 25.75
CA ILE A 669 0.07 -24.39 25.01
C ILE A 669 1.33 -24.00 25.81
N ARG A 670 1.44 -24.40 27.08
CA ARG A 670 2.57 -24.06 27.96
C ARG A 670 3.86 -24.79 27.54
N ALA A 671 4.99 -24.34 28.12
CA ALA A 671 6.29 -24.99 27.94
C ALA A 671 6.31 -26.41 28.52
N GLU A 672 5.74 -26.56 29.72
CA GLU A 672 5.40 -27.85 30.35
C GLU A 672 3.87 -27.96 30.36
N PRO A 673 3.27 -28.64 29.37
CA PRO A 673 1.83 -28.85 29.31
C PRO A 673 1.41 -30.07 30.15
N GLU A 674 0.29 -29.94 30.84
CA GLU A 674 -0.40 -31.07 31.47
C GLU A 674 -1.05 -31.94 30.39
N GLU A 675 -1.00 -33.26 30.55
CA GLU A 675 -1.60 -34.20 29.60
C GLU A 675 -3.09 -34.38 29.91
N VAL A 676 -3.92 -34.27 28.88
CA VAL A 676 -5.38 -34.42 28.99
C VAL A 676 -5.73 -35.91 28.88
N GLU A 677 -6.53 -36.39 29.82
CA GLU A 677 -7.02 -37.77 29.88
C GLU A 677 -7.80 -38.15 28.62
N ILE A 678 -7.66 -39.40 28.18
CA ILE A 678 -8.22 -39.86 26.89
C ILE A 678 -9.74 -39.66 26.80
N SER A 679 -10.46 -39.83 27.91
CA SER A 679 -11.92 -39.64 28.00
C SER A 679 -12.37 -38.18 27.89
N GLU A 680 -11.47 -37.21 28.09
CA GLU A 680 -11.73 -35.81 27.73
C GLU A 680 -11.38 -35.54 26.26
N LEU A 681 -10.34 -36.18 25.72
CA LEU A 681 -9.96 -36.10 24.30
C LEU A 681 -11.00 -36.71 23.35
N GLU A 682 -11.69 -37.79 23.76
CA GLU A 682 -12.85 -38.35 23.05
C GLU A 682 -13.98 -37.33 22.81
N THR A 683 -14.03 -36.27 23.62
CA THR A 683 -15.04 -35.20 23.53
C THR A 683 -14.51 -33.93 22.83
N VAL A 684 -13.44 -34.07 22.04
CA VAL A 684 -12.84 -32.97 21.25
C VAL A 684 -13.24 -33.11 19.79
N GLU A 685 -14.33 -32.44 19.42
CA GLU A 685 -14.77 -32.30 18.03
C GLU A 685 -13.99 -31.16 17.36
N ILE A 686 -12.90 -31.50 16.68
CA ILE A 686 -12.21 -30.58 15.74
C ILE A 686 -12.22 -31.14 14.33
N ALA A 687 -12.34 -30.23 13.36
CA ALA A 687 -12.19 -30.51 11.95
C ALA A 687 -11.25 -29.47 11.32
N PRO A 688 -10.46 -29.86 10.30
CA PRO A 688 -9.74 -28.90 9.49
C PRO A 688 -10.72 -28.13 8.60
N ASP A 689 -10.43 -26.85 8.36
CA ASP A 689 -11.21 -26.01 7.44
C ASP A 689 -11.26 -26.61 6.03
N SER A 690 -12.33 -26.32 5.27
CA SER A 690 -12.52 -26.83 3.91
C SER A 690 -11.42 -26.44 2.92
N THR A 691 -10.65 -25.40 3.26
CA THR A 691 -9.49 -24.89 2.52
C THR A 691 -8.20 -25.69 2.74
N ALA A 692 -8.15 -26.63 3.69
CA ALA A 692 -6.93 -27.34 4.09
C ALA A 692 -6.27 -28.21 2.99
N LEU A 693 -6.96 -28.42 1.87
CA LEU A 693 -6.47 -29.08 0.65
C LEU A 693 -6.74 -28.25 -0.64
N GLU A 694 -6.91 -26.94 -0.50
CA GLU A 694 -7.02 -26.01 -1.62
C GLU A 694 -5.65 -25.39 -1.94
N LEU A 695 -5.32 -25.31 -3.23
CA LEU A 695 -4.06 -24.74 -3.70
C LEU A 695 -4.32 -23.28 -4.12
N SER A 696 -3.68 -22.32 -3.45
CA SER A 696 -3.84 -20.91 -3.78
C SER A 696 -3.23 -20.58 -5.16
N PRO A 697 -3.72 -19.55 -5.88
CA PRO A 697 -3.15 -19.16 -7.18
C PRO A 697 -1.64 -18.87 -7.11
N GLY A 698 -1.18 -18.33 -5.98
CA GLY A 698 0.24 -18.08 -5.72
C GLY A 698 1.12 -19.33 -5.66
N PHE A 699 0.57 -20.52 -5.37
CA PHE A 699 1.28 -21.80 -5.48
C PHE A 699 1.67 -22.11 -6.94
N PHE A 700 0.82 -21.69 -7.88
CA PHE A 700 1.05 -21.79 -9.32
C PHE A 700 1.74 -20.56 -9.92
N THR A 701 2.21 -19.62 -9.08
CA THR A 701 2.78 -18.31 -9.46
C THR A 701 1.84 -17.33 -10.18
N ILE A 702 0.54 -17.65 -10.25
CA ILE A 702 -0.52 -16.80 -10.80
C ILE A 702 -0.80 -15.62 -9.86
N VAL A 703 -1.11 -14.47 -10.45
CA VAL A 703 -1.50 -13.21 -9.79
C VAL A 703 -2.97 -12.87 -10.06
N GLU A 704 -3.47 -13.02 -11.30
CA GLU A 704 -4.91 -12.95 -11.61
C GLU A 704 -5.41 -14.29 -12.18
N GLU A 705 -6.43 -14.86 -11.55
CA GLU A 705 -7.06 -16.12 -11.95
C GLU A 705 -7.86 -15.98 -13.26
N PRO A 706 -7.95 -17.06 -14.08
CA PRO A 706 -8.76 -17.05 -15.28
C PRO A 706 -10.24 -16.93 -14.91
N PHE A 707 -11.03 -16.22 -15.70
CA PHE A 707 -12.48 -16.11 -15.48
C PHE A 707 -13.28 -16.06 -16.78
N VAL A 708 -14.55 -16.47 -16.71
CA VAL A 708 -15.43 -16.54 -17.88
C VAL A 708 -15.66 -15.14 -18.46
N ARG A 709 -15.41 -15.01 -19.76
CA ARG A 709 -15.69 -13.83 -20.58
C ARG A 709 -17.03 -13.98 -21.30
N GLU A 710 -17.28 -15.16 -21.88
CA GLU A 710 -18.52 -15.53 -22.55
C GLU A 710 -18.91 -16.95 -22.15
N SER A 711 -20.04 -17.11 -21.45
CA SER A 711 -20.59 -18.40 -21.03
C SER A 711 -21.60 -18.94 -22.05
N VAL A 712 -21.50 -20.23 -22.39
CA VAL A 712 -22.50 -20.89 -23.25
C VAL A 712 -23.34 -21.87 -22.42
N GLN A 713 -24.65 -21.65 -22.36
CA GLN A 713 -25.55 -22.55 -21.63
C GLN A 713 -25.68 -23.88 -22.41
N PRO A 714 -25.41 -25.04 -21.79
CA PRO A 714 -25.56 -26.34 -22.45
C PRO A 714 -27.03 -26.65 -22.74
N LEU A 715 -27.28 -27.15 -23.96
CA LEU A 715 -28.62 -27.56 -24.39
C LEU A 715 -28.99 -28.89 -23.70
N TYR A 716 -30.13 -28.93 -23.04
CA TYR A 716 -30.64 -30.16 -22.45
C TYR A 716 -31.00 -31.18 -23.56
N PRO A 717 -30.44 -32.41 -23.57
CA PRO A 717 -30.67 -33.37 -24.65
C PRO A 717 -32.14 -33.78 -24.77
N ALA A 718 -32.68 -33.77 -26.00
CA ALA A 718 -34.08 -34.12 -26.26
C ALA A 718 -34.42 -35.61 -25.98
N GLU A 719 -33.40 -36.46 -25.86
CA GLU A 719 -33.52 -37.90 -25.57
C GLU A 719 -33.43 -38.20 -24.06
N ALA A 720 -33.11 -37.21 -23.22
CA ALA A 720 -32.89 -37.40 -21.78
C ALA A 720 -34.17 -37.23 -20.95
N ASN A 721 -34.69 -38.34 -20.40
CA ASN A 721 -35.78 -38.33 -19.43
C ASN A 721 -35.22 -38.27 -18.00
N GLY A 722 -35.25 -37.11 -17.34
CA GLY A 722 -34.75 -36.96 -15.97
C GLY A 722 -34.82 -35.54 -15.40
N ASP A 723 -34.31 -35.40 -14.18
CA ASP A 723 -34.06 -34.11 -13.51
C ASP A 723 -32.78 -33.43 -14.03
N SER A 724 -32.36 -32.33 -13.41
CA SER A 724 -31.15 -31.61 -13.81
C SER A 724 -29.86 -32.38 -13.50
N ALA A 725 -29.05 -32.64 -14.52
CA ALA A 725 -27.73 -33.26 -14.40
C ALA A 725 -26.61 -32.21 -14.17
N GLN A 726 -25.57 -32.59 -13.42
CA GLN A 726 -24.29 -31.85 -13.39
C GLN A 726 -23.23 -32.66 -14.14
N VAL A 727 -22.57 -32.04 -15.10
CA VAL A 727 -21.37 -32.55 -15.78
C VAL A 727 -20.18 -31.69 -15.36
N VAL A 728 -19.05 -32.31 -15.09
CA VAL A 728 -17.79 -31.65 -14.74
C VAL A 728 -16.80 -31.90 -15.87
N VAL A 729 -16.26 -30.81 -16.43
CA VAL A 729 -15.26 -30.84 -17.49
C VAL A 729 -13.99 -30.13 -17.06
N ASP A 730 -12.85 -30.65 -17.54
CA ASP A 730 -11.54 -30.04 -17.40
C ASP A 730 -11.23 -29.27 -18.68
N ILE A 731 -10.85 -28.01 -18.54
CA ILE A 731 -10.57 -27.12 -19.67
C ILE A 731 -9.15 -26.60 -19.55
N LEU A 732 -8.33 -26.83 -20.56
CA LEU A 732 -7.10 -26.07 -20.78
C LEU A 732 -7.48 -24.76 -21.48
N ILE A 733 -7.32 -23.65 -20.77
CA ILE A 733 -7.45 -22.30 -21.31
C ILE A 733 -6.06 -21.87 -21.78
N ASN A 734 -5.92 -21.44 -23.03
CA ASN A 734 -4.66 -20.93 -23.58
C ASN A 734 -4.44 -19.43 -23.29
N GLU A 735 -3.32 -18.88 -23.74
CA GLU A 735 -2.95 -17.47 -23.55
C GLU A 735 -3.97 -16.48 -24.16
N ASP A 736 -4.65 -16.85 -25.25
CA ASP A 736 -5.71 -16.03 -25.88
C ASP A 736 -7.06 -16.07 -25.12
N GLY A 737 -7.19 -16.92 -24.08
CA GLY A 737 -8.44 -17.14 -23.37
C GLY A 737 -9.42 -18.07 -24.11
N GLU A 738 -8.94 -18.89 -25.04
CA GLU A 738 -9.73 -19.90 -25.73
C GLU A 738 -9.56 -21.30 -25.08
N PRO A 739 -10.61 -22.14 -25.08
CA PRO A 739 -10.51 -23.53 -24.63
C PRO A 739 -9.79 -24.39 -25.70
N GLU A 740 -8.55 -24.78 -25.41
CA GLU A 740 -7.69 -25.56 -26.30
C GLU A 740 -7.97 -27.07 -26.18
N LEU A 741 -7.99 -27.59 -24.95
CA LEU A 741 -8.42 -28.95 -24.62
C LEU A 741 -9.64 -28.89 -23.70
N VAL A 742 -10.58 -29.83 -23.90
CA VAL A 742 -11.79 -29.96 -23.09
C VAL A 742 -12.10 -31.44 -22.91
N ASP A 743 -11.83 -31.94 -21.71
CA ASP A 743 -11.98 -33.33 -21.31
C ASP A 743 -13.09 -33.52 -20.25
N VAL A 744 -13.61 -34.74 -20.14
CA VAL A 744 -14.70 -35.07 -19.23
C VAL A 744 -14.14 -35.64 -17.94
N PHE A 745 -14.39 -34.97 -16.81
CA PHE A 745 -14.03 -35.53 -15.50
C PHE A 745 -15.11 -36.45 -14.94
N SER A 746 -16.38 -36.03 -15.01
CA SER A 746 -17.53 -36.82 -14.53
C SER A 746 -18.86 -36.35 -15.12
N GLY A 747 -19.70 -37.29 -15.54
CA GLY A 747 -21.07 -37.07 -16.00
C GLY A 747 -21.54 -38.24 -16.87
N ASP A 748 -22.85 -38.35 -17.05
CA ASP A 748 -23.46 -39.41 -17.87
C ASP A 748 -23.87 -38.91 -19.26
N GLU A 749 -23.84 -39.80 -20.27
CA GLU A 749 -24.45 -39.51 -21.57
C GLU A 749 -25.98 -39.62 -21.50
N PRO A 750 -26.75 -38.80 -22.25
CA PRO A 750 -26.30 -37.86 -23.30
C PRO A 750 -25.90 -36.46 -22.81
N PHE A 751 -25.82 -36.22 -21.49
CA PHE A 751 -25.51 -34.89 -20.95
C PHE A 751 -24.07 -34.47 -21.20
N VAL A 752 -23.13 -35.42 -21.19
CA VAL A 752 -21.70 -35.20 -21.47
C VAL A 752 -21.48 -34.62 -22.87
N THR A 753 -22.06 -35.21 -23.90
CA THR A 753 -21.97 -34.70 -25.29
C THR A 753 -22.47 -33.25 -25.39
N ALA A 754 -23.57 -32.91 -24.72
CA ALA A 754 -24.10 -31.54 -24.69
C ALA A 754 -23.23 -30.56 -23.87
N ALA A 755 -22.64 -31.01 -22.77
CA ALA A 755 -21.73 -30.23 -21.94
C ALA A 755 -20.44 -29.89 -22.70
N LEU A 756 -19.82 -30.85 -23.38
CA LEU A 756 -18.63 -30.64 -24.22
C LEU A 756 -18.88 -29.66 -25.37
N ALA A 757 -20.05 -29.79 -26.03
CA ALA A 757 -20.45 -28.89 -27.11
C ALA A 757 -20.67 -27.43 -26.65
N ALA A 758 -21.01 -27.23 -25.37
CA ALA A 758 -21.07 -25.91 -24.77
C ALA A 758 -19.68 -25.42 -24.35
N ALA A 759 -18.92 -26.21 -23.58
CA ALA A 759 -17.62 -25.86 -23.03
C ALA A 759 -16.61 -25.38 -24.08
N ARG A 760 -16.52 -26.06 -25.23
CA ARG A 760 -15.66 -25.67 -26.38
C ARG A 760 -16.03 -24.31 -27.01
N ARG A 761 -17.17 -23.74 -26.64
CA ARG A 761 -17.67 -22.44 -27.12
C ARG A 761 -17.61 -21.36 -26.04
N TYR A 762 -17.13 -21.64 -24.83
CA TYR A 762 -16.81 -20.60 -23.85
C TYR A 762 -15.66 -19.73 -24.37
N ARG A 763 -15.59 -18.51 -23.86
CA ARG A 763 -14.36 -17.70 -23.88
C ARG A 763 -14.05 -17.21 -22.49
N PHE A 764 -12.78 -16.99 -22.23
CA PHE A 764 -12.23 -16.64 -20.92
C PHE A 764 -11.39 -15.36 -21.03
N TYR A 765 -10.97 -14.85 -19.89
CA TYR A 765 -9.71 -14.13 -19.75
C TYR A 765 -8.67 -15.15 -19.26
N ALA A 766 -7.49 -15.16 -19.87
CA ALA A 766 -6.39 -16.04 -19.47
C ALA A 766 -5.85 -15.68 -18.08
N ALA A 767 -5.10 -16.60 -17.45
CA ALA A 767 -4.44 -16.33 -16.17
C ALA A 767 -3.20 -15.44 -16.36
N GLU A 768 -2.94 -14.55 -15.40
CA GLU A 768 -1.83 -13.59 -15.47
C GLU A 768 -0.77 -13.91 -14.39
N GLY A 769 0.49 -14.02 -14.79
CA GLY A 769 1.64 -14.25 -13.90
C GLY A 769 2.30 -12.97 -13.37
N ARG A 770 3.30 -13.12 -12.50
CA ARG A 770 3.99 -11.99 -11.81
C ARG A 770 4.67 -10.94 -12.70
N ASN A 771 4.80 -11.19 -14.00
CA ASN A 771 5.46 -10.31 -14.97
C ASN A 771 4.51 -9.95 -16.13
N GLU A 772 3.19 -9.92 -15.91
CA GLU A 772 2.15 -9.67 -16.92
C GLU A 772 2.08 -10.71 -18.07
N PHE A 773 2.87 -11.79 -17.99
CA PHE A 773 2.77 -12.93 -18.91
C PHE A 773 1.45 -13.68 -18.70
N LEU A 774 0.73 -13.90 -19.80
CA LEU A 774 -0.43 -14.80 -19.82
C LEU A 774 0.06 -16.25 -19.75
N MET A 775 -0.70 -17.12 -19.09
CA MET A 775 -0.29 -18.48 -18.76
C MET A 775 -1.38 -19.50 -19.15
N PRO A 776 -1.03 -20.60 -19.86
CA PRO A 776 -1.97 -21.68 -20.13
C PRO A 776 -2.31 -22.43 -18.84
N VAL A 777 -3.60 -22.62 -18.57
CA VAL A 777 -4.10 -23.11 -17.27
C VAL A 777 -5.25 -24.11 -17.41
N TRP A 778 -5.22 -25.14 -16.55
CA TRP A 778 -6.34 -26.05 -16.36
C TRP A 778 -7.32 -25.52 -15.34
N VAL A 779 -8.61 -25.55 -15.67
CA VAL A 779 -9.72 -25.24 -14.76
C VAL A 779 -10.77 -26.34 -14.76
N GLU A 780 -11.40 -26.56 -13.60
CA GLU A 780 -12.64 -27.33 -13.48
C GLU A 780 -13.82 -26.39 -13.78
N LEU A 781 -14.68 -26.77 -14.72
CA LEU A 781 -15.97 -26.12 -14.96
C LEU A 781 -17.12 -27.10 -14.69
N ALA A 782 -18.01 -26.73 -13.77
CA ALA A 782 -19.20 -27.49 -13.42
C ALA A 782 -20.43 -26.96 -14.17
N LEU A 783 -20.91 -27.71 -15.16
CA LEU A 783 -22.06 -27.39 -16.01
C LEU A 783 -23.32 -28.08 -15.50
N THR A 784 -24.38 -27.32 -15.20
CA THR A 784 -25.68 -27.88 -14.82
C THR A 784 -26.68 -27.77 -15.97
N LEU A 785 -27.06 -28.92 -16.52
CA LEU A 785 -28.08 -29.04 -17.56
C LEU A 785 -29.44 -29.17 -16.89
N LYS A 786 -30.39 -28.29 -17.21
CA LYS A 786 -31.75 -28.30 -16.65
C LYS A 786 -32.78 -28.55 -17.76
N PRO A 787 -33.82 -29.37 -17.53
CA PRO A 787 -34.87 -29.56 -18.52
C PRO A 787 -35.58 -28.22 -18.83
N PRO A 788 -36.04 -28.01 -20.08
CA PRO A 788 -36.65 -26.75 -20.49
C PRO A 788 -37.95 -26.49 -19.72
N SER A 789 -38.08 -25.30 -19.14
CA SER A 789 -39.23 -24.93 -18.32
C SER A 789 -40.51 -24.82 -19.16
N ILE A 790 -41.45 -25.75 -18.96
CA ILE A 790 -42.77 -25.72 -19.60
C ILE A 790 -43.57 -24.55 -19.03
N SER A 791 -43.55 -23.42 -19.74
CA SER A 791 -44.48 -22.33 -19.49
C SER A 791 -45.86 -22.71 -20.06
N PRO A 792 -46.96 -22.60 -19.29
CA PRO A 792 -48.30 -22.72 -19.85
C PRO A 792 -48.52 -21.68 -20.95
N PRO A 793 -49.29 -21.99 -22.01
CA PRO A 793 -49.61 -21.01 -23.04
C PRO A 793 -50.38 -19.82 -22.44
N ALA A 794 -50.00 -18.60 -22.84
CA ALA A 794 -50.56 -17.38 -22.28
C ALA A 794 -52.08 -17.31 -22.47
N ILE A 795 -52.80 -16.97 -21.39
CA ILE A 795 -54.22 -16.64 -21.46
C ILE A 795 -54.35 -15.33 -22.24
N ALA A 796 -55.04 -15.37 -23.38
CA ALA A 796 -55.32 -14.17 -24.17
C ALA A 796 -56.24 -13.22 -23.39
N ASP A 797 -55.79 -11.99 -23.16
CA ASP A 797 -56.51 -11.00 -22.35
C ASP A 797 -57.69 -10.39 -23.14
N ALA A 798 -58.80 -11.15 -23.18
CA ALA A 798 -60.03 -10.75 -23.84
C ALA A 798 -60.82 -9.76 -22.98
N ARG A 799 -60.38 -8.49 -22.96
CA ARG A 799 -61.10 -7.37 -22.34
C ARG A 799 -61.48 -6.32 -23.38
N GLU A 800 -62.71 -6.43 -23.89
CA GLU A 800 -63.37 -5.36 -24.63
C GLU A 800 -63.61 -4.13 -23.72
N PRO A 801 -63.59 -2.90 -24.25
CA PRO A 801 -63.77 -1.69 -23.47
C PRO A 801 -65.25 -1.45 -23.13
N ALA A 802 -65.66 -1.78 -21.91
CA ALA A 802 -66.98 -1.42 -21.38
C ALA A 802 -67.05 0.08 -21.05
N GLY A 803 -67.79 0.84 -21.86
CA GLY A 803 -68.04 2.27 -21.63
C GLY A 803 -69.43 2.69 -22.14
N ALA A 804 -70.21 3.31 -21.26
CA ALA A 804 -71.65 3.59 -21.37
C ALA A 804 -72.55 2.32 -21.44
N ALA A 805 -73.66 2.20 -20.71
CA ALA A 805 -74.43 3.22 -19.97
C ALA A 805 -75.13 2.62 -18.72
N GLU A 806 -75.67 3.53 -17.89
CA GLU A 806 -76.57 3.34 -16.72
C GLU A 806 -76.04 2.51 -15.53
#